data_AF-W2C8J1-F1
#
_entry.id   AF-W2C8J1-F1
#
_cell.length_a   1.000
_cell.length_b   1.000
_cell.length_c   1.000
_cell.angle_alpha   90.00
_cell.angle_beta   90.00
_cell.angle_gamma   90.00
#
_symmetry.space_group_name_H-M   'P 1'
#
loop_
_entity.id
_entity.type
_entity.pdbx_description
1 polymer ?
#
loop_
_entity_poly.entity_id
_entity_poly.type
_entity_poly.pdbx_seq_one_letter_code
_entity_poly.pdbx_strand_id
1 'polypeptide(L)'
;MTTRRTFLWIWIACFAALAWGQMEAQTARITGVVIDAANEEPLIGASAYIEQLRRGEVAGRNGDFTLDGLRAGSYTVRFDYMGYESRTEQITLREGETRRLKVRLKGESKSLSEVIVTAKSEARQLREQAMPVTVLSADQLAGSVSDVSDILSKTMGVTLRSQGGVGSVSRLSVRGLEGKRIGFFIDESPMNDHSDFIDINDIPVSMIERIEIYKGVVPAKFGGSAMGGAINIVLKEYPPRYLDLSYAIESFNTHKATAVIKRNLANAGLEIGGGGFYTYSDNDYTMESPYQKGLLIKRDHDRFSSAAGAIGIKARKWYFDELKINFEGLINSKQIQGVYYNIQHAHSRSKVGVMELELKKKNFLVEGLDLDFKGASAFSRYHFIDTAMHRYDWDMKPYIPVHPLGGEIGAAPSNSTLDKFHVGTKLNLNYILSARNAINLNLLQQYANGHPKDTLRDRAMGYKMNYDSRMNSLVVGLSYDYKSNNDRLLNSLTGKYYFYSMKTILREVYGGHDEIPIHLEKHYWGISDALRYRFMPEWMGKFSVAYEVRTPTENELIGDGYLLSPSGDLRPERGVNVNLGTLWDRRIPNGIFQLEVNLFGNYLRDMIRQTQNYTQTRYENFGEMRTLGVEAEVKADVLPWLYGYANVTFQDLRDVREYEPDSKAPNPTRHLRMPNIPYFLANAGLEYHRENLFGTKRTNTRLFADASFVEEYFYDFEQSIHQERRIPRSMRLDLGLEYSLMDGRIILSGKVGNATGAKLFSEFNYPQPGRTYSLRLRYVLK
;
A
#
# COMPACT_ATOMS: atom_id res chain seq x y z
N MET A 1 94.41 6.96 60.05
CA MET A 1 93.27 7.87 60.22
C MET A 1 92.78 8.30 58.82
N THR A 2 92.22 7.47 57.93
CA THR A 2 91.14 6.47 57.97
C THR A 2 89.81 6.99 58.52
N THR A 3 89.08 7.73 57.67
CA THR A 3 87.65 7.52 57.28
C THR A 3 87.06 8.81 56.71
N ARG A 4 87.33 9.11 55.44
CA ARG A 4 86.60 10.11 54.62
C ARG A 4 86.67 9.69 53.14
N ARG A 5 86.29 8.46 52.83
CA ARG A 5 86.26 7.91 51.46
C ARG A 5 85.10 6.93 51.26
N THR A 6 83.90 7.29 51.72
CA THR A 6 82.69 6.45 51.50
C THR A 6 81.39 7.24 51.32
N PHE A 7 81.43 8.58 51.28
CA PHE A 7 80.22 9.40 51.07
C PHE A 7 80.11 10.05 49.68
N LEU A 8 81.13 9.91 48.81
CA LEU A 8 81.12 10.50 47.46
C LEU A 8 80.57 9.56 46.37
N TRP A 9 80.40 8.27 46.66
CA TRP A 9 79.93 7.28 45.68
C TRP A 9 78.41 7.06 45.68
N ILE A 10 77.70 7.47 46.74
CA ILE A 10 76.24 7.30 46.83
C ILE A 10 75.49 8.46 46.13
N TRP A 11 76.08 9.66 46.07
CA TRP A 11 75.50 10.79 45.32
C TRP A 11 75.74 10.73 43.80
N ILE A 12 76.77 10.01 43.35
CA ILE A 12 77.04 9.80 41.91
C ILE A 12 76.17 8.65 41.35
N ALA A 13 75.74 7.70 42.18
CA ALA A 13 74.84 6.62 41.77
C ALA A 13 73.36 7.06 41.63
N CYS A 14 72.91 8.10 42.36
CA CYS A 14 71.54 8.61 42.24
C CYS A 14 71.35 9.66 41.12
N PHE A 15 72.42 10.22 40.54
CA PHE A 15 72.32 11.11 39.37
C PHE A 15 72.52 10.40 38.03
N ALA A 16 72.92 9.11 38.03
CA ALA A 16 73.06 8.29 36.83
C ALA A 16 71.77 7.53 36.43
N ALA A 17 70.68 7.65 37.20
CA ALA A 17 69.39 7.01 36.92
C ALA A 17 68.31 7.96 36.39
N LEU A 18 68.63 9.23 36.11
CA LEU A 18 67.70 10.25 35.61
C LEU A 18 68.05 10.82 34.23
N ALA A 19 68.94 10.14 33.49
CA ALA A 19 69.29 10.47 32.12
C ALA A 19 69.22 9.23 31.20
N TRP A 20 68.15 8.45 31.31
CA TRP A 20 67.63 7.77 30.13
C TRP A 20 66.87 8.80 29.32
N GLY A 21 67.63 9.58 28.55
CA GLY A 21 67.08 10.41 27.49
C GLY A 21 66.19 9.53 26.63
N GLN A 22 64.92 9.91 26.53
CA GLN A 22 64.03 9.38 25.53
C GLN A 22 64.70 9.59 24.18
N MET A 23 65.18 8.51 23.57
CA MET A 23 65.23 8.47 22.11
C MET A 23 63.77 8.47 21.67
N GLU A 24 63.19 9.66 21.52
CA GLU A 24 62.04 9.81 20.64
C GLU A 24 62.52 9.32 19.27
N ALA A 25 62.05 8.14 18.87
CA ALA A 25 62.09 7.76 17.48
C ALA A 25 61.48 8.93 16.70
N GLN A 26 62.18 9.46 15.69
CA GLN A 26 61.63 10.54 14.88
C GLN A 26 60.41 10.01 14.12
N THR A 27 59.24 10.15 14.74
CA THR A 27 57.99 9.65 14.19
C THR A 27 57.55 10.56 13.07
N ALA A 28 57.31 9.97 11.92
CA ALA A 28 56.64 10.61 10.80
C ALA A 28 55.13 10.78 11.11
N ARG A 29 54.48 11.67 10.35
CA ARG A 29 53.03 11.88 10.42
C ARG A 29 52.43 12.16 9.05
N ILE A 30 51.16 11.81 8.89
CA ILE A 30 50.37 12.14 7.70
C ILE A 30 49.26 13.08 8.13
N THR A 31 49.18 14.27 7.54
CA THR A 31 48.09 15.21 7.78
C THR A 31 47.37 15.54 6.48
N GLY A 32 46.12 15.98 6.55
CA GLY A 32 45.41 16.34 5.33
C GLY A 32 43.98 16.78 5.53
N VAL A 33 43.30 16.99 4.42
CA VAL A 33 41.86 17.29 4.36
C VAL A 33 41.17 16.33 3.41
N VAL A 34 39.99 15.84 3.79
CA VAL A 34 39.08 15.05 2.96
C VAL A 34 37.93 15.94 2.49
N ILE A 35 37.74 16.02 1.16
CA ILE A 35 36.73 16.87 0.53
C ILE A 35 35.94 16.11 -0.54
N ASP A 36 34.75 16.61 -0.86
CA ASP A 36 33.94 16.14 -1.98
C ASP A 36 34.60 16.52 -3.32
N ALA A 37 34.70 15.57 -4.25
CA ALA A 37 35.28 15.80 -5.57
C ALA A 37 34.43 16.70 -6.50
N ALA A 38 33.13 16.82 -6.27
CA ALA A 38 32.17 17.54 -7.10
C ALA A 38 32.02 19.02 -6.73
N ASN A 39 31.99 19.34 -5.43
CA ASN A 39 31.77 20.72 -4.94
C ASN A 39 32.91 21.28 -4.05
N GLU A 40 33.97 20.48 -3.80
CA GLU A 40 35.09 20.79 -2.90
C GLU A 40 34.71 21.11 -1.43
N GLU A 41 33.50 20.76 -0.98
CA GLU A 41 33.10 20.94 0.42
C GLU A 41 33.83 19.93 1.35
N PRO A 42 34.17 20.33 2.60
CA PRO A 42 34.79 19.43 3.57
C PRO A 42 33.87 18.28 3.98
N LEU A 43 34.41 17.06 4.00
CA LEU A 43 33.68 15.86 4.41
C LEU A 43 33.88 15.60 5.91
N ILE A 44 32.99 16.19 6.71
CA ILE A 44 33.00 16.07 8.18
C ILE A 44 32.68 14.63 8.60
N GLY A 45 33.57 13.97 9.32
CA GLY A 45 33.38 12.58 9.75
C GLY A 45 33.93 11.52 8.79
N ALA A 46 34.63 11.90 7.72
CA ALA A 46 35.38 10.95 6.88
C ALA A 46 36.48 10.24 7.69
N SER A 47 36.66 8.94 7.51
CA SER A 47 37.69 8.18 8.23
C SER A 47 38.93 7.98 7.37
N ALA A 48 40.11 8.27 7.93
CA ALA A 48 41.41 7.93 7.37
C ALA A 48 42.00 6.75 8.15
N TYR A 49 42.20 5.60 7.51
CA TYR A 49 42.58 4.35 8.17
C TYR A 49 43.81 3.70 7.56
N ILE A 50 44.82 3.39 8.39
CA ILE A 50 46.05 2.69 7.99
C ILE A 50 45.84 1.19 8.18
N GLU A 51 45.79 0.44 7.08
CA GLU A 51 45.46 -0.99 7.12
C GLU A 51 46.49 -1.82 7.89
N GLN A 52 47.78 -1.55 7.68
CA GLN A 52 48.88 -2.29 8.30
C GLN A 52 48.93 -2.14 9.83
N LEU A 53 48.53 -0.98 10.34
CA LEU A 53 48.61 -0.65 11.77
C LEU A 53 47.27 -0.81 12.49
N ARG A 54 46.19 -1.12 11.76
CA ARG A 54 44.81 -1.15 12.25
C ARG A 54 44.43 0.10 13.06
N ARG A 55 44.91 1.25 12.59
CA ARG A 55 44.77 2.54 13.27
C ARG A 55 44.20 3.56 12.30
N GLY A 56 43.25 4.35 12.74
CA GLY A 56 42.68 5.41 11.93
C GLY A 56 42.19 6.57 12.78
N GLU A 57 41.74 7.61 12.09
CA GLU A 57 41.23 8.84 12.67
C GLU A 57 40.03 9.33 11.87
N VAL A 58 39.17 10.08 12.53
CA VAL A 58 37.97 10.68 11.93
C VAL A 58 38.22 12.16 11.69
N ALA A 59 37.94 12.60 10.46
CA ALA A 59 38.13 13.96 10.01
C ALA A 59 37.23 14.95 10.78
N GLY A 60 37.82 16.07 11.20
CA GLY A 60 37.17 17.12 11.97
C GLY A 60 36.13 17.94 11.19
N ARG A 61 35.64 19.03 11.80
CA ARG A 61 34.62 19.92 11.21
C ARG A 61 35.08 20.63 9.93
N ASN A 62 36.38 20.73 9.70
CA ASN A 62 36.95 21.29 8.48
C ASN A 62 37.45 20.20 7.52
N GLY A 63 37.06 18.93 7.74
CA GLY A 63 37.51 17.77 6.96
C GLY A 63 38.95 17.36 7.24
N ASP A 64 39.59 17.91 8.26
CA ASP A 64 41.00 17.73 8.59
C ASP A 64 41.29 16.46 9.40
N PHE A 65 42.41 15.78 9.12
CA PHE A 65 42.88 14.59 9.84
C PHE A 65 44.41 14.62 10.03
N THR A 66 44.92 13.94 11.07
CA THR A 66 46.32 13.85 11.50
C THR A 66 46.70 12.47 12.08
N LEU A 67 47.28 11.61 11.23
CA LEU A 67 47.82 10.31 11.63
C LEU A 67 49.28 10.43 12.09
N ASP A 68 49.48 10.54 13.40
CA ASP A 68 50.79 10.72 14.05
C ASP A 68 51.43 9.42 14.56
N GLY A 69 52.74 9.46 14.84
CA GLY A 69 53.45 8.36 15.51
C GLY A 69 53.88 7.23 14.58
N LEU A 70 54.11 7.53 13.30
CA LEU A 70 54.43 6.54 12.26
C LEU A 70 55.94 6.35 12.14
N ARG A 71 56.40 5.11 11.98
CA ARG A 71 57.82 4.83 11.64
C ARG A 71 58.05 4.99 10.14
N ALA A 72 59.28 5.19 9.72
CA ALA A 72 59.63 5.18 8.30
C ALA A 72 59.20 3.85 7.64
N GLY A 73 58.55 3.93 6.47
CA GLY A 73 57.96 2.76 5.80
C GLY A 73 56.83 3.13 4.85
N SER A 74 56.31 2.13 4.12
CA SER A 74 55.18 2.30 3.21
C SER A 74 53.88 1.86 3.87
N TYR A 75 52.89 2.75 3.85
CA TYR A 75 51.57 2.57 4.44
C TYR A 75 50.49 2.65 3.36
N THR A 76 49.45 1.85 3.53
CA THR A 76 48.24 1.88 2.72
C THR A 76 47.18 2.58 3.55
N VAL A 77 46.79 3.79 3.14
CA VAL A 77 45.81 4.60 3.84
C VAL A 77 44.52 4.61 3.04
N ARG A 78 43.45 4.09 3.64
CA ARG A 78 42.11 4.06 3.08
C ARG A 78 41.28 5.20 3.66
N PHE A 79 40.66 5.96 2.77
CA PHE A 79 39.77 7.07 3.09
C PHE A 79 38.34 6.66 2.75
N ASP A 80 37.48 6.63 3.76
CA ASP A 80 36.08 6.20 3.64
C ASP A 80 35.15 7.30 4.16
N TYR A 81 34.02 7.51 3.47
CA TYR A 81 32.94 8.37 3.94
C TYR A 81 31.61 7.86 3.40
N MET A 82 30.56 7.93 4.20
CA MET A 82 29.25 7.34 3.86
C MET A 82 28.67 8.00 2.61
N GLY A 83 28.34 7.19 1.59
CA GLY A 83 27.81 7.66 0.30
C GLY A 83 28.88 8.02 -0.74
N TYR A 84 30.16 7.74 -0.47
CA TYR A 84 31.28 8.02 -1.36
C TYR A 84 32.09 6.75 -1.64
N GLU A 85 32.71 6.68 -2.83
CA GLU A 85 33.65 5.60 -3.16
C GLU A 85 34.90 5.69 -2.27
N SER A 86 35.22 4.58 -1.59
CA SER A 86 36.44 4.47 -0.79
C SER A 86 37.68 4.68 -1.65
N ARG A 87 38.61 5.55 -1.21
CA ARG A 87 39.86 5.81 -1.92
C ARG A 87 41.05 5.31 -1.10
N THR A 88 41.89 4.50 -1.72
CA THR A 88 43.11 3.97 -1.07
C THR A 88 44.34 4.61 -1.69
N GLU A 89 45.27 5.11 -0.87
CA GLU A 89 46.55 5.64 -1.32
C GLU A 89 47.72 4.94 -0.63
N GLN A 90 48.77 4.63 -1.40
CA GLN A 90 50.04 4.17 -0.84
C GLN A 90 50.96 5.35 -0.58
N ILE A 91 51.46 5.44 0.64
CA ILE A 91 52.30 6.54 1.12
C ILE A 91 53.58 5.97 1.72
N THR A 92 54.72 6.33 1.15
CA THR A 92 56.03 6.01 1.70
C THR A 92 56.53 7.20 2.52
N LEU A 93 56.79 6.97 3.81
CA LEU A 93 57.29 7.98 4.74
C LEU A 93 58.76 7.76 5.05
N ARG A 94 59.55 8.84 5.03
CA ARG A 94 60.91 8.87 5.58
C ARG A 94 60.88 9.21 7.06
N GLU A 95 61.98 8.93 7.75
CA GLU A 95 62.12 9.23 9.19
C GLU A 95 61.90 10.73 9.46
N GLY A 96 61.04 11.06 10.42
CA GLY A 96 60.65 12.44 10.75
C GLY A 96 59.81 13.20 9.71
N GLU A 97 59.37 12.57 8.62
CA GLU A 97 58.62 13.25 7.54
C GLU A 97 57.18 13.61 7.96
N THR A 98 56.74 14.84 7.68
CA THR A 98 55.31 15.21 7.70
C THR A 98 54.77 15.25 6.28
N ARG A 99 53.90 14.31 5.93
CA ARG A 99 53.27 14.23 4.60
C ARG A 99 51.89 14.88 4.63
N ARG A 100 51.65 15.89 3.78
CA ARG A 100 50.34 16.55 3.62
C ARG A 100 49.56 16.00 2.43
N LEU A 101 48.28 15.70 2.62
CA LEU A 101 47.37 15.18 1.59
C LEU A 101 46.11 16.04 1.42
N LYS A 102 45.63 16.16 0.18
CA LYS A 102 44.29 16.67 -0.15
C LYS A 102 43.54 15.55 -0.87
N VAL A 103 42.68 14.85 -0.12
CA VAL A 103 41.98 13.66 -0.60
C VAL A 103 40.60 14.07 -1.11
N ARG A 104 40.34 13.77 -2.39
CA ARG A 104 39.03 13.98 -3.02
C ARG A 104 38.30 12.65 -3.13
N LEU A 105 37.14 12.53 -2.49
CA LEU A 105 36.25 11.38 -2.61
C LEU A 105 35.14 11.68 -3.63
N LYS A 106 34.83 10.72 -4.51
CA LYS A 106 33.72 10.83 -5.45
C LYS A 106 32.47 10.25 -4.81
N GLY A 107 31.33 10.95 -4.91
CA GLY A 107 30.04 10.38 -4.51
C GLY A 107 29.76 9.08 -5.28
N GLU A 108 29.31 8.04 -4.58
CA GLU A 108 29.08 6.73 -5.19
C GLU A 108 27.84 6.78 -6.10
N SER A 109 28.07 6.79 -7.42
CA SER A 109 27.01 6.68 -8.43
C SER A 109 26.86 5.23 -8.89
N LYS A 110 26.36 4.34 -8.02
CA LYS A 110 25.96 3.00 -8.44
C LYS A 110 24.46 2.95 -8.75
N SER A 111 24.19 2.80 -10.04
CA SER A 111 22.98 2.16 -10.56
C SER A 111 22.90 0.72 -10.02
N LEU A 112 21.69 0.29 -9.67
CA LEU A 112 21.32 -1.04 -9.15
C LEU A 112 22.38 -2.14 -9.39
N SER A 113 23.09 -2.48 -8.32
CA SER A 113 23.57 -3.83 -8.08
C SER A 113 23.19 -4.13 -6.64
N GLU A 114 22.03 -4.76 -6.49
CA GLU A 114 21.47 -5.18 -5.23
C GLU A 114 22.35 -6.27 -4.63
N VAL A 115 23.33 -5.89 -3.82
CA VAL A 115 23.73 -6.65 -2.63
C VAL A 115 24.16 -5.64 -1.56
N ILE A 116 23.18 -5.01 -0.91
CA ILE A 116 23.41 -4.23 0.31
C ILE A 116 23.61 -5.23 1.46
N VAL A 117 24.86 -5.58 1.76
CA VAL A 117 25.23 -6.24 3.03
C VAL A 117 25.75 -5.18 4.00
N THR A 118 24.92 -4.21 4.41
CA THR A 118 25.17 -3.46 5.67
C THR A 118 23.99 -2.68 6.25
N ALA A 119 22.86 -2.52 5.56
CA ALA A 119 21.62 -1.97 6.12
C ALA A 119 20.41 -2.80 5.65
N LYS A 120 19.48 -3.11 6.55
CA LYS A 120 18.22 -3.79 6.18
C LYS A 120 17.39 -2.86 5.30
N SER A 121 16.83 -3.37 4.20
CA SER A 121 15.89 -2.59 3.37
C SER A 121 14.69 -2.12 4.20
N GLU A 122 14.08 -0.99 3.84
CA GLU A 122 12.89 -0.45 4.53
C GLU A 122 11.76 -1.48 4.57
N ALA A 123 11.54 -2.19 3.46
CA ALA A 123 10.59 -3.30 3.38
C ALA A 123 10.89 -4.43 4.38
N ARG A 124 12.18 -4.74 4.61
CA ARG A 124 12.57 -5.72 5.64
C ARG A 124 12.33 -5.16 7.04
N GLN A 125 12.64 -3.89 7.30
CA GLN A 125 12.41 -3.27 8.60
C GLN A 125 10.92 -3.25 8.97
N LEU A 126 10.04 -2.92 8.01
CA LEU A 126 8.58 -2.98 8.17
C LEU A 126 8.12 -4.42 8.49
N ARG A 127 8.60 -5.41 7.73
CA ARG A 127 8.31 -6.83 8.00
C ARG A 127 8.79 -7.32 9.36
N GLU A 128 9.79 -6.68 9.96
CA GLU A 128 10.28 -7.03 11.30
C GLU A 128 9.56 -6.29 12.44
N GLN A 129 8.59 -5.41 12.14
CA GLN A 129 7.79 -4.75 13.15
C GLN A 129 6.83 -5.72 13.87
N ALA A 130 6.27 -5.26 14.99
CA ALA A 130 5.31 -6.02 15.79
C ALA A 130 4.06 -6.42 14.99
N MET A 131 3.59 -5.53 14.11
CA MET A 131 2.37 -5.76 13.34
C MET A 131 2.59 -6.80 12.22
N PRO A 132 1.57 -7.62 11.92
CA PRO A 132 1.59 -8.55 10.79
C PRO A 132 1.38 -7.77 9.48
N VAL A 133 2.49 -7.48 8.80
CA VAL A 133 2.51 -6.73 7.53
C VAL A 133 3.21 -7.54 6.44
N THR A 134 2.59 -7.62 5.28
CA THR A 134 3.21 -8.06 4.04
C THR A 134 3.59 -6.83 3.22
N VAL A 135 4.81 -6.80 2.69
CA VAL A 135 5.29 -5.66 1.88
C VAL A 135 5.64 -6.14 0.49
N LEU A 136 5.09 -5.48 -0.53
CA LEU A 136 5.42 -5.65 -1.94
C LEU A 136 6.27 -4.45 -2.38
N SER A 137 7.55 -4.64 -2.68
CA SER A 137 8.45 -3.55 -3.08
C SER A 137 8.35 -3.23 -4.58
N ALA A 138 8.78 -2.03 -4.98
CA ALA A 138 8.81 -1.58 -6.37
C ALA A 138 9.43 -2.59 -7.32
N ASP A 139 10.45 -3.35 -6.91
CA ASP A 139 11.09 -4.36 -7.75
C ASP A 139 10.18 -5.58 -7.99
N GLN A 140 9.42 -5.99 -6.98
CA GLN A 140 8.39 -7.02 -7.12
C GLN A 140 7.21 -6.53 -7.97
N LEU A 141 6.93 -5.22 -7.94
CA LEU A 141 5.90 -4.56 -8.73
C LEU A 141 6.34 -4.23 -10.17
N ALA A 142 7.66 -4.03 -10.39
CA ALA A 142 8.27 -3.75 -11.69
C ALA A 142 8.01 -4.91 -12.67
N GLY A 143 8.12 -4.69 -13.99
CA GLY A 143 7.79 -5.74 -14.96
C GLY A 143 6.30 -5.98 -15.19
N SER A 144 5.44 -5.68 -14.22
CA SER A 144 4.02 -5.97 -14.36
C SER A 144 3.33 -4.95 -15.29
N VAL A 145 2.77 -5.42 -16.42
CA VAL A 145 1.72 -4.69 -17.18
C VAL A 145 0.36 -4.94 -16.49
N SER A 146 0.38 -5.16 -15.19
CA SER A 146 -0.77 -5.54 -14.39
C SER A 146 -1.22 -4.33 -13.60
N ASP A 147 -2.52 -4.28 -13.34
CA ASP A 147 -3.08 -3.30 -12.42
C ASP A 147 -2.76 -3.69 -10.96
N VAL A 148 -2.91 -2.74 -10.04
CA VAL A 148 -2.60 -2.95 -8.61
C VAL A 148 -3.39 -4.12 -8.03
N SER A 149 -4.66 -4.27 -8.40
CA SER A 149 -5.52 -5.35 -7.92
C SER A 149 -5.05 -6.74 -8.38
N ASP A 150 -4.57 -6.87 -9.62
CA ASP A 150 -4.00 -8.10 -10.18
C ASP A 150 -2.77 -8.53 -9.36
N ILE A 151 -1.90 -7.58 -8.98
CA ILE A 151 -0.72 -7.85 -8.15
C ILE A 151 -1.14 -8.28 -6.74
N LEU A 152 -2.07 -7.54 -6.14
CA LEU A 152 -2.58 -7.82 -4.80
C LEU A 152 -3.21 -9.22 -4.72
N SER A 153 -3.92 -9.65 -5.76
CA SER A 153 -4.56 -10.97 -5.82
C SER A 153 -3.59 -12.16 -5.71
N LYS A 154 -2.30 -11.95 -6.02
CA LYS A 154 -1.24 -12.96 -5.94
C LYS A 154 -0.59 -13.04 -4.55
N THR A 155 -0.98 -12.13 -3.64
CA THR A 155 -0.44 -12.08 -2.28
C THR A 155 -1.20 -13.02 -1.36
N MET A 156 -0.48 -13.68 -0.44
CA MET A 156 -1.11 -14.59 0.53
C MET A 156 -2.24 -13.90 1.30
N GLY A 157 -3.38 -14.56 1.50
CA GLY A 157 -4.51 -14.01 2.25
C GLY A 157 -5.34 -12.95 1.53
N VAL A 158 -5.01 -12.61 0.27
CA VAL A 158 -5.70 -11.57 -0.50
C VAL A 158 -6.47 -12.21 -1.66
N THR A 159 -7.70 -11.76 -1.90
CA THR A 159 -8.48 -12.16 -3.09
C THR A 159 -9.00 -10.94 -3.81
N LEU A 160 -9.07 -11.00 -5.13
CA LEU A 160 -9.75 -10.00 -5.94
C LEU A 160 -11.05 -10.60 -6.46
N ARG A 161 -12.15 -9.88 -6.25
CA ARG A 161 -13.45 -10.20 -6.84
C ARG A 161 -13.83 -9.06 -7.77
N SER A 162 -13.85 -9.35 -9.07
CA SER A 162 -14.23 -8.40 -10.11
C SER A 162 -15.57 -8.78 -10.72
N GLN A 163 -16.35 -7.78 -11.13
CA GLN A 163 -17.59 -7.95 -11.89
C GLN A 163 -17.40 -7.76 -13.41
N GLY A 164 -16.20 -7.43 -13.88
CA GLY A 164 -15.99 -7.27 -15.32
C GLY A 164 -14.61 -6.73 -15.70
N GLY A 165 -14.61 -5.91 -16.76
CA GLY A 165 -13.40 -5.33 -17.33
C GLY A 165 -12.89 -4.11 -16.56
N VAL A 166 -12.07 -3.29 -17.22
CA VAL A 166 -11.52 -2.05 -16.67
C VAL A 166 -12.65 -1.12 -16.22
N GLY A 167 -12.55 -0.55 -15.02
CA GLY A 167 -13.56 0.36 -14.46
C GLY A 167 -14.81 -0.34 -13.90
N SER A 168 -14.88 -1.67 -13.95
CA SER A 168 -15.90 -2.45 -13.25
C SER A 168 -15.69 -2.43 -11.73
N VAL A 169 -16.73 -2.79 -10.98
CA VAL A 169 -16.63 -2.88 -9.51
C VAL A 169 -15.65 -4.01 -9.15
N SER A 170 -14.59 -3.63 -8.46
CA SER A 170 -13.60 -4.55 -7.91
C SER A 170 -13.63 -4.52 -6.39
N ARG A 171 -13.68 -5.70 -5.76
CA ARG A 171 -13.72 -5.88 -4.30
C ARG A 171 -12.51 -6.69 -3.87
N LEU A 172 -11.67 -6.09 -3.05
CA LEU A 172 -10.56 -6.81 -2.47
C LEU A 172 -10.94 -7.48 -1.14
N SER A 173 -10.66 -8.77 -1.11
CA SER A 173 -10.60 -9.71 -0.01
C SER A 173 -9.35 -9.61 0.86
N VAL A 174 -9.40 -9.44 2.19
CA VAL A 174 -8.30 -9.89 3.06
C VAL A 174 -8.85 -10.87 4.09
N ARG A 175 -8.40 -12.13 4.04
CA ARG A 175 -8.86 -13.22 4.93
C ARG A 175 -10.37 -13.41 4.93
N GLY A 176 -10.99 -13.24 3.77
CA GLY A 176 -12.43 -13.33 3.56
C GLY A 176 -13.22 -12.10 4.03
N LEU A 177 -12.61 -11.17 4.76
CA LEU A 177 -13.20 -9.86 5.08
C LEU A 177 -12.99 -8.90 3.93
N GLU A 178 -14.07 -8.26 3.48
CA GLU A 178 -14.06 -7.48 2.25
C GLU A 178 -14.71 -6.10 2.35
N GLY A 179 -14.58 -5.35 1.26
CA GLY A 179 -15.22 -4.06 1.07
C GLY A 179 -14.76 -3.08 2.13
N LYS A 180 -15.71 -2.42 2.78
CA LYS A 180 -15.48 -1.35 3.75
C LYS A 180 -14.83 -1.81 5.07
N ARG A 181 -14.58 -3.11 5.24
CA ARG A 181 -13.82 -3.68 6.38
C ARG A 181 -12.31 -3.57 6.19
N ILE A 182 -11.85 -3.41 4.95
CA ILE A 182 -10.43 -3.23 4.61
C ILE A 182 -10.18 -1.75 4.35
N GLY A 183 -9.19 -1.17 5.02
CA GLY A 183 -8.81 0.23 4.84
C GLY A 183 -7.85 0.39 3.67
N PHE A 184 -8.15 1.23 2.70
CA PHE A 184 -7.25 1.61 1.62
C PHE A 184 -6.64 2.98 1.89
N PHE A 185 -5.33 3.08 1.71
CA PHE A 185 -4.56 4.29 1.98
C PHE A 185 -3.58 4.56 0.84
N ILE A 186 -3.36 5.83 0.51
CA ILE A 186 -2.22 6.30 -0.29
C ILE A 186 -1.38 7.19 0.61
N ASP A 187 -0.09 6.89 0.75
CA ASP A 187 0.81 7.60 1.67
C ASP A 187 0.15 7.80 3.05
N GLU A 188 -0.51 6.75 3.56
CA GLU A 188 -1.22 6.72 4.84
C GLU A 188 -2.48 7.62 4.94
N SER A 189 -2.92 8.23 3.84
CA SER A 189 -4.18 9.00 3.75
C SER A 189 -5.32 8.09 3.30
N PRO A 190 -6.47 8.04 4.02
CA PRO A 190 -7.55 7.11 3.73
C PRO A 190 -8.28 7.43 2.42
N MET A 191 -8.52 6.40 1.61
CA MET A 191 -9.27 6.48 0.35
C MET A 191 -10.71 5.98 0.44
N ASN A 192 -11.07 5.20 1.46
CA ASN A 192 -12.32 4.42 1.49
C ASN A 192 -13.60 5.23 1.25
N ASP A 193 -13.65 6.48 1.69
CA ASP A 193 -14.82 7.35 1.52
C ASP A 193 -14.90 7.99 0.12
N HIS A 194 -13.90 7.77 -0.73
CA HIS A 194 -13.82 8.24 -2.11
C HIS A 194 -13.96 7.12 -3.15
N SER A 195 -14.31 5.89 -2.72
CA SER A 195 -14.33 4.68 -3.56
C SER A 195 -15.29 4.75 -4.76
N ASP A 196 -16.24 5.68 -4.76
CA ASP A 196 -17.16 5.88 -5.90
C ASP A 196 -16.48 6.54 -7.10
N PHE A 197 -15.32 7.17 -6.86
CA PHE A 197 -14.66 8.05 -7.82
C PHE A 197 -13.28 7.59 -8.24
N ILE A 198 -12.54 6.94 -7.34
CA ILE A 198 -11.16 6.50 -7.56
C ILE A 198 -11.07 5.01 -7.22
N ASP A 199 -10.70 4.19 -8.20
CA ASP A 199 -10.38 2.78 -8.01
C ASP A 199 -8.88 2.62 -7.73
N ILE A 200 -8.48 1.60 -6.97
CA ILE A 200 -7.07 1.30 -6.72
C ILE A 200 -6.28 1.06 -8.02
N ASN A 201 -6.97 0.58 -9.06
CA ASN A 201 -6.42 0.34 -10.39
C ASN A 201 -6.19 1.63 -11.19
N ASP A 202 -6.74 2.77 -10.76
CA ASP A 202 -6.47 4.06 -11.37
C ASP A 202 -5.03 4.55 -11.06
N ILE A 203 -4.39 4.04 -10.00
CA ILE A 203 -3.03 4.41 -9.60
C ILE A 203 -2.01 3.61 -10.41
N PRO A 204 -1.18 4.25 -11.24
CA PRO A 204 -0.20 3.51 -12.03
C PRO A 204 0.87 2.85 -11.16
N VAL A 205 1.12 1.56 -11.40
CA VAL A 205 2.16 0.78 -10.68
C VAL A 205 3.54 1.42 -10.79
N SER A 206 3.84 2.14 -11.89
CA SER A 206 5.10 2.87 -12.07
C SER A 206 5.33 3.95 -11.00
N MET A 207 4.26 4.53 -10.43
CA MET A 207 4.30 5.56 -9.39
C MET A 207 4.41 4.98 -7.97
N ILE A 208 4.24 3.68 -7.80
CA ILE A 208 4.22 3.00 -6.51
C ILE A 208 5.64 2.54 -6.13
N GLU A 209 6.10 2.96 -4.96
CA GLU A 209 7.36 2.51 -4.35
C GLU A 209 7.17 1.17 -3.64
N ARG A 210 6.04 1.00 -2.95
CA ARG A 210 5.67 -0.26 -2.31
C ARG A 210 4.19 -0.29 -1.97
N ILE A 211 3.69 -1.50 -1.72
CA ILE A 211 2.36 -1.72 -1.14
C ILE A 211 2.53 -2.46 0.18
N GLU A 212 1.94 -1.93 1.24
CA GLU A 212 1.95 -2.50 2.59
C GLU A 212 0.57 -3.07 2.90
N ILE A 213 0.49 -4.35 3.26
CA ILE A 213 -0.76 -5.06 3.55
C ILE A 213 -0.72 -5.49 5.01
N TYR A 214 -1.43 -4.76 5.86
CA TYR A 214 -1.62 -5.05 7.28
C TYR A 214 -2.83 -5.96 7.45
N LYS A 215 -2.67 -7.06 8.18
CA LYS A 215 -3.72 -8.09 8.29
C LYS A 215 -4.27 -8.17 9.70
N GLY A 216 -5.57 -7.93 9.86
CA GLY A 216 -6.29 -8.06 11.13
C GLY A 216 -5.98 -7.00 12.21
N VAL A 217 -4.86 -6.28 12.15
CA VAL A 217 -4.56 -5.14 13.03
C VAL A 217 -4.00 -4.01 12.20
N VAL A 218 -4.58 -2.81 12.33
CA VAL A 218 -4.21 -1.62 11.55
C VAL A 218 -3.39 -0.66 12.43
N PRO A 219 -2.25 -0.14 11.94
CA PRO A 219 -1.45 0.85 12.65
C PRO A 219 -2.29 2.06 13.07
N ALA A 220 -2.12 2.52 14.31
CA ALA A 220 -2.83 3.69 14.80
C ALA A 220 -2.58 4.93 13.94
N LYS A 221 -1.36 5.07 13.40
CA LYS A 221 -1.00 6.16 12.50
C LYS A 221 -1.85 6.26 11.24
N PHE A 222 -2.54 5.20 10.82
CA PHE A 222 -3.44 5.27 9.66
C PHE A 222 -4.80 5.89 10.04
N GLY A 223 -5.18 5.82 11.31
CA GLY A 223 -6.51 6.20 11.78
C GLY A 223 -7.60 5.32 11.17
N GLY A 224 -8.83 5.85 11.16
CA GLY A 224 -9.98 5.21 10.53
C GLY A 224 -10.52 4.01 11.30
N SER A 225 -11.49 3.33 10.69
CA SER A 225 -12.27 2.25 11.32
C SER A 225 -12.18 0.93 10.57
N ALA A 226 -11.10 0.73 9.81
CA ALA A 226 -10.82 -0.55 9.16
C ALA A 226 -10.53 -1.63 10.21
N MET A 227 -11.15 -2.81 10.05
CA MET A 227 -11.12 -3.90 11.05
C MET A 227 -10.58 -5.23 10.51
N GLY A 228 -10.63 -5.45 9.20
CA GLY A 228 -10.11 -6.68 8.58
C GLY A 228 -8.64 -6.57 8.19
N GLY A 229 -8.11 -5.35 8.15
CA GLY A 229 -6.77 -5.03 7.70
C GLY A 229 -6.72 -3.70 6.96
N ALA A 230 -5.53 -3.37 6.47
CA ALA A 230 -5.30 -2.16 5.69
C ALA A 230 -4.32 -2.42 4.55
N ILE A 231 -4.50 -1.71 3.44
CA ILE A 231 -3.63 -1.69 2.29
C ILE A 231 -3.18 -0.25 2.09
N ASN A 232 -1.89 -0.02 2.24
CA ASN A 232 -1.28 1.29 2.08
C ASN A 232 -0.35 1.26 0.87
N ILE A 233 -0.68 2.07 -0.13
CA ILE A 233 0.13 2.30 -1.31
C ILE A 233 1.07 3.47 -0.99
N VAL A 234 2.36 3.23 -1.01
CA VAL A 234 3.37 4.27 -0.80
C VAL A 234 3.91 4.68 -2.16
N LEU A 235 3.82 5.97 -2.46
CA LEU A 235 4.27 6.53 -3.74
C LEU A 235 5.78 6.79 -3.73
N LYS A 236 6.39 6.82 -4.92
CA LYS A 236 7.81 7.10 -5.08
C LYS A 236 8.17 8.52 -4.68
N GLU A 237 9.24 8.64 -3.88
CA GLU A 237 10.01 9.89 -3.84
C GLU A 237 10.93 9.91 -5.07
N TYR A 238 10.78 10.94 -5.90
CA TYR A 238 11.50 11.01 -7.16
C TYR A 238 12.81 11.82 -7.03
N PRO A 239 13.84 11.50 -7.81
CA PRO A 239 15.08 12.26 -7.89
C PRO A 239 14.88 13.74 -8.28
N PRO A 240 15.92 14.59 -8.07
CA PRO A 240 15.86 16.03 -8.34
C PRO A 240 15.40 16.43 -9.75
N ARG A 241 15.66 15.60 -10.75
CA ARG A 241 15.10 15.76 -12.10
C ARG A 241 14.53 14.42 -12.50
N TYR A 242 13.24 14.40 -12.79
CA TYR A 242 12.59 13.15 -13.11
C TYR A 242 11.56 13.37 -14.22
N LEU A 243 11.62 12.53 -15.23
CA LEU A 243 10.59 12.40 -16.26
C LEU A 243 10.31 10.92 -16.45
N ASP A 244 9.04 10.54 -16.33
CA ASP A 244 8.58 9.18 -16.54
C ASP A 244 7.35 9.21 -17.41
N LEU A 245 7.48 8.62 -18.58
CA LEU A 245 6.43 8.51 -19.58
C LEU A 245 6.15 7.04 -19.79
N SER A 246 4.90 6.62 -19.73
CA SER A 246 4.52 5.26 -20.08
C SER A 246 3.28 5.24 -20.93
N TYR A 247 3.24 4.28 -21.85
CA TYR A 247 2.10 4.02 -22.69
C TYR A 247 1.93 2.51 -22.85
N ALA A 248 0.74 2.01 -22.57
CA ALA A 248 0.37 0.61 -22.71
C ALA A 248 -0.84 0.47 -23.63
N ILE A 249 -0.80 -0.58 -24.44
CA ILE A 249 -1.91 -1.07 -25.24
C ILE A 249 -2.21 -2.49 -24.77
N GLU A 250 -3.47 -2.77 -24.48
CA GLU A 250 -3.92 -4.08 -24.03
C GLU A 250 -5.16 -4.54 -24.82
N SER A 251 -5.56 -5.80 -24.64
CA SER A 251 -6.79 -6.34 -25.24
C SER A 251 -8.02 -5.47 -24.94
N PHE A 252 -9.04 -5.59 -25.80
CA PHE A 252 -10.29 -4.81 -25.73
C PHE A 252 -10.08 -3.31 -25.94
N ASN A 253 -9.14 -2.98 -26.84
CA ASN A 253 -8.78 -1.62 -27.22
C ASN A 253 -8.43 -0.76 -25.99
N THR A 254 -7.70 -1.37 -25.04
CA THR A 254 -7.37 -0.71 -23.79
C THR A 254 -6.09 0.10 -23.97
N HIS A 255 -6.16 1.40 -23.67
CA HIS A 255 -5.05 2.33 -23.74
C HIS A 255 -4.81 2.95 -22.37
N LYS A 256 -3.57 2.85 -21.88
CA LYS A 256 -3.16 3.48 -20.62
C LYS A 256 -1.94 4.36 -20.87
N ALA A 257 -2.03 5.65 -20.56
CA ALA A 257 -0.93 6.60 -20.69
C ALA A 257 -0.65 7.24 -19.34
N THR A 258 0.62 7.42 -18.99
CA THR A 258 1.02 8.10 -17.75
C THR A 258 2.17 9.05 -18.03
N ALA A 259 2.16 10.21 -17.39
CA ALA A 259 3.27 11.14 -17.40
C ALA A 259 3.53 11.65 -15.98
N VAL A 260 4.79 11.67 -15.56
CA VAL A 260 5.23 12.30 -14.32
C VAL A 260 6.45 13.14 -14.64
N ILE A 261 6.42 14.40 -14.24
CA ILE A 261 7.55 15.32 -14.29
C ILE A 261 7.79 15.90 -12.91
N LYS A 262 9.02 15.82 -12.43
CA LYS A 262 9.46 16.48 -11.20
C LYS A 262 10.74 17.26 -11.41
N ARG A 263 10.81 18.40 -10.74
CA ARG A 263 11.98 19.28 -10.73
C ARG A 263 12.22 19.83 -9.34
N ASN A 264 13.41 19.57 -8.83
CA ASN A 264 13.91 20.10 -7.58
C ASN A 264 14.77 21.33 -7.85
N LEU A 265 14.44 22.41 -7.15
CA LEU A 265 15.11 23.69 -7.12
C LEU A 265 15.87 23.80 -5.78
N ALA A 266 16.97 23.04 -5.66
CA ALA A 266 17.71 22.86 -4.41
C ALA A 266 18.10 24.18 -3.71
N ASN A 267 18.46 25.21 -4.48
CA ASN A 267 18.80 26.54 -3.95
C ASN A 267 17.62 27.14 -3.16
N ALA A 268 16.41 27.06 -3.71
CA ALA A 268 15.19 27.53 -3.07
C ALA A 268 14.61 26.55 -2.03
N GLY A 269 15.09 25.30 -2.01
CA GLY A 269 14.50 24.25 -1.15
C GLY A 269 13.09 23.86 -1.58
N LEU A 270 12.77 24.02 -2.87
CA LEU A 270 11.46 23.74 -3.45
C LEU A 270 11.56 22.59 -4.45
N GLU A 271 10.59 21.69 -4.42
CA GLU A 271 10.34 20.69 -5.45
C GLU A 271 8.97 21.01 -6.06
N ILE A 272 8.93 21.11 -7.38
CA ILE A 272 7.71 21.26 -8.14
C ILE A 272 7.53 20.01 -9.01
N GLY A 273 6.31 19.53 -9.07
CA GLY A 273 6.00 18.35 -9.86
C GLY A 273 4.59 18.38 -10.38
N GLY A 274 4.39 17.65 -11.46
CA GLY A 274 3.07 17.36 -11.97
C GLY A 274 3.06 15.99 -12.62
N GLY A 275 1.89 15.39 -12.67
CA GLY A 275 1.72 14.13 -13.35
C GLY A 275 0.26 13.83 -13.59
N GLY A 276 0.00 12.75 -14.30
CA GLY A 276 -1.35 12.32 -14.58
C GLY A 276 -1.37 11.01 -15.34
N PHE A 277 -2.58 10.50 -15.51
CA PHE A 277 -2.84 9.32 -16.30
C PHE A 277 -4.09 9.49 -17.16
N TYR A 278 -4.17 8.67 -18.20
CA TYR A 278 -5.35 8.50 -19.03
C TYR A 278 -5.54 7.00 -19.29
N THR A 279 -6.74 6.51 -19.04
CA THR A 279 -7.15 5.13 -19.28
C THR A 279 -8.40 5.13 -20.15
N TYR A 280 -8.39 4.35 -21.22
CA TYR A 280 -9.54 4.08 -22.07
C TYR A 280 -9.66 2.58 -22.31
N SER A 281 -10.87 2.04 -22.37
CA SER A 281 -11.13 0.67 -22.81
C SER A 281 -12.52 0.55 -23.41
N ASP A 282 -12.66 -0.22 -24.47
CA ASP A 282 -13.97 -0.62 -24.98
C ASP A 282 -14.58 -1.75 -24.15
N ASN A 283 -13.74 -2.54 -23.44
CA ASN A 283 -14.14 -3.68 -22.61
C ASN A 283 -15.06 -4.71 -23.32
N ASP A 284 -14.99 -4.79 -24.65
CA ASP A 284 -15.95 -5.51 -25.49
C ASP A 284 -15.64 -7.01 -25.65
N TYR A 285 -15.42 -7.71 -24.54
CA TYR A 285 -15.06 -9.13 -24.55
C TYR A 285 -16.29 -10.05 -24.66
N THR A 286 -16.07 -11.22 -25.26
CA THR A 286 -17.08 -12.28 -25.34
C THR A 286 -17.04 -13.15 -24.08
N MET A 287 -18.21 -13.45 -23.55
CA MET A 287 -18.41 -14.32 -22.39
C MET A 287 -19.45 -15.40 -22.69
N GLU A 288 -19.37 -16.53 -21.98
CA GLU A 288 -20.50 -17.46 -21.92
C GLU A 288 -21.48 -16.98 -20.86
N SER A 289 -22.78 -16.97 -21.17
CA SER A 289 -23.82 -16.59 -20.24
C SER A 289 -23.78 -17.49 -19.00
N PRO A 290 -23.68 -16.94 -17.78
CA PRO A 290 -23.76 -17.75 -16.57
C PRO A 290 -25.17 -18.30 -16.31
N TYR A 291 -26.18 -17.79 -17.04
CA TYR A 291 -27.59 -18.18 -16.88
C TYR A 291 -28.06 -19.15 -17.96
N GLN A 292 -27.39 -19.19 -19.11
CA GLN A 292 -27.74 -20.06 -20.22
C GLN A 292 -26.49 -20.72 -20.80
N LYS A 293 -26.32 -22.01 -20.47
CA LYS A 293 -25.18 -22.81 -20.92
C LYS A 293 -25.07 -22.81 -22.46
N GLY A 294 -23.87 -22.56 -22.97
CA GLY A 294 -23.57 -22.52 -24.40
C GLY A 294 -23.94 -21.21 -25.13
N LEU A 295 -24.65 -20.27 -24.47
CA LEU A 295 -24.92 -18.97 -25.06
C LEU A 295 -23.68 -18.08 -24.93
N LEU A 296 -23.05 -17.72 -26.06
CA LEU A 296 -21.96 -16.76 -26.10
C LEU A 296 -22.52 -15.36 -26.34
N ILE A 297 -22.15 -14.42 -25.47
CA ILE A 297 -22.60 -13.04 -25.47
C ILE A 297 -21.38 -12.15 -25.66
N LYS A 298 -21.46 -11.19 -26.59
CA LYS A 298 -20.49 -10.10 -26.66
C LYS A 298 -21.02 -8.93 -25.85
N ARG A 299 -20.20 -8.44 -24.92
CA ARG A 299 -20.50 -7.23 -24.15
C ARG A 299 -20.23 -6.02 -25.05
N ASP A 300 -21.22 -5.17 -25.27
CA ASP A 300 -21.17 -4.08 -26.26
C ASP A 300 -21.42 -2.67 -25.67
N HIS A 301 -21.73 -2.59 -24.38
CA HIS A 301 -21.94 -1.33 -23.63
C HIS A 301 -21.11 -1.29 -22.33
N ASP A 302 -19.79 -1.41 -22.48
CA ASP A 302 -18.87 -1.53 -21.34
C ASP A 302 -17.75 -0.47 -21.34
N ARG A 303 -17.84 0.53 -22.23
CA ARG A 303 -16.78 1.52 -22.44
C ARG A 303 -16.47 2.28 -21.15
N PHE A 304 -15.17 2.43 -20.91
CA PHE A 304 -14.62 3.14 -19.77
C PHE A 304 -13.59 4.18 -20.23
N SER A 305 -13.64 5.37 -19.63
CA SER A 305 -12.55 6.34 -19.73
C SER A 305 -12.33 7.10 -18.43
N SER A 306 -11.07 7.22 -18.02
CA SER A 306 -10.66 7.94 -16.81
C SER A 306 -9.42 8.76 -17.12
N ALA A 307 -9.40 10.00 -16.66
CA ALA A 307 -8.25 10.89 -16.78
C ALA A 307 -8.06 11.63 -15.47
N ALA A 308 -6.83 11.63 -14.95
CA ALA A 308 -6.49 12.40 -13.76
C ALA A 308 -5.18 13.16 -13.95
N GLY A 309 -5.06 14.26 -13.22
CA GLY A 309 -3.86 15.07 -13.17
C GLY A 309 -3.65 15.66 -11.78
N ALA A 310 -2.40 15.78 -11.39
CA ALA A 310 -1.97 16.39 -10.15
C ALA A 310 -0.84 17.37 -10.41
N ILE A 311 -0.85 18.49 -9.71
CA ILE A 311 0.28 19.41 -9.61
C ILE A 311 0.57 19.65 -8.14
N GLY A 312 1.85 19.73 -7.78
CA GLY A 312 2.25 19.88 -6.40
C GLY A 312 3.53 20.66 -6.22
N ILE A 313 3.64 21.27 -5.05
CA ILE A 313 4.85 21.92 -4.56
C ILE A 313 5.20 21.33 -3.20
N LYS A 314 6.47 20.99 -3.00
CA LYS A 314 7.04 20.55 -1.73
C LYS A 314 8.18 21.49 -1.34
N ALA A 315 8.12 22.07 -0.14
CA ALA A 315 9.12 22.97 0.42
C ALA A 315 9.80 22.32 1.63
N ARG A 316 11.13 22.38 1.72
CA ARG A 316 11.94 21.75 2.80
C ARG A 316 12.78 22.73 3.62
N LYS A 317 12.87 24.01 3.22
CA LYS A 317 13.69 25.05 3.88
C LYS A 317 12.87 26.06 4.71
N TRP A 318 11.63 25.73 5.04
CA TRP A 318 10.73 26.63 5.76
C TRP A 318 10.66 26.24 7.25
N TYR A 319 9.74 26.83 8.02
CA TYR A 319 9.54 26.45 9.41
C TYR A 319 9.30 24.94 9.56
N PHE A 320 8.53 24.34 8.65
CA PHE A 320 8.33 22.89 8.56
C PHE A 320 9.47 22.22 7.79
N ASP A 321 9.85 21.02 8.23
CA ASP A 321 10.87 20.21 7.55
C ASP A 321 10.35 19.72 6.19
N GLU A 322 9.03 19.56 6.09
CA GLU A 322 8.32 19.37 4.84
C GLU A 322 6.98 20.09 4.89
N LEU A 323 6.73 20.94 3.90
CA LEU A 323 5.41 21.47 3.59
C LEU A 323 5.10 21.07 2.15
N LYS A 324 3.97 20.41 1.92
CA LYS A 324 3.54 19.98 0.60
C LYS A 324 2.12 20.46 0.34
N ILE A 325 1.88 21.00 -0.84
CA ILE A 325 0.54 21.38 -1.31
C ILE A 325 0.33 20.69 -2.66
N ASN A 326 -0.75 19.92 -2.78
CA ASN A 326 -1.16 19.29 -4.03
C ASN A 326 -2.53 19.79 -4.46
N PHE A 327 -2.71 19.92 -5.77
CA PHE A 327 -3.99 20.07 -6.42
C PHE A 327 -4.18 18.92 -7.39
N GLU A 328 -5.30 18.22 -7.27
CA GLU A 328 -5.58 17.01 -8.01
C GLU A 328 -6.96 17.13 -8.65
N GLY A 329 -7.09 16.60 -9.87
CA GLY A 329 -8.34 16.59 -10.62
C GLY A 329 -8.51 15.26 -11.32
N LEU A 330 -9.73 14.73 -11.29
CA LEU A 330 -10.10 13.48 -11.95
C LEU A 330 -11.42 13.65 -12.68
N ILE A 331 -11.49 13.12 -13.89
CA ILE A 331 -12.71 12.96 -14.68
C ILE A 331 -12.84 11.49 -15.09
N ASN A 332 -14.03 10.94 -14.94
CA ASN A 332 -14.29 9.54 -15.27
C ASN A 332 -15.66 9.42 -15.94
N SER A 333 -15.77 8.53 -16.92
CA SER A 333 -16.99 8.17 -17.63
C SER A 333 -17.03 6.65 -17.78
N LYS A 334 -18.10 6.02 -17.30
CA LYS A 334 -18.27 4.57 -17.36
C LYS A 334 -19.68 4.20 -17.83
N GLN A 335 -19.76 3.29 -18.79
CA GLN A 335 -21.00 2.58 -19.12
C GLN A 335 -21.26 1.48 -18.08
N ILE A 336 -22.53 1.22 -17.77
CA ILE A 336 -22.87 0.18 -16.81
C ILE A 336 -22.75 -1.19 -17.47
N GLN A 337 -21.84 -1.97 -16.90
CA GLN A 337 -21.43 -3.28 -17.38
C GLN A 337 -22.49 -4.35 -17.05
N GLY A 338 -23.32 -4.73 -18.03
CA GLY A 338 -24.41 -5.71 -17.87
C GLY A 338 -24.02 -7.18 -18.08
N VAL A 339 -24.49 -8.07 -17.20
CA VAL A 339 -24.34 -9.55 -17.35
C VAL A 339 -25.69 -10.27 -17.40
N TYR A 340 -26.63 -9.87 -16.54
CA TYR A 340 -27.97 -10.45 -16.54
C TYR A 340 -28.85 -9.82 -17.62
N TYR A 341 -28.79 -8.50 -17.77
CA TYR A 341 -29.51 -7.73 -18.78
C TYR A 341 -28.54 -7.20 -19.83
N ASN A 342 -29.00 -7.11 -21.07
CA ASN A 342 -28.32 -6.35 -22.10
C ASN A 342 -28.61 -4.85 -21.87
N ILE A 343 -27.69 -4.18 -21.18
CA ILE A 343 -27.74 -2.76 -20.83
C ILE A 343 -27.15 -1.98 -22.02
N GLN A 344 -27.81 -0.93 -22.50
CA GLN A 344 -27.42 -0.24 -23.76
C GLN A 344 -27.25 1.28 -23.60
N HIS A 345 -27.72 1.87 -22.51
CA HIS A 345 -27.79 3.34 -22.38
C HIS A 345 -27.33 3.87 -21.02
N ALA A 346 -27.35 3.06 -19.97
CA ALA A 346 -27.07 3.44 -18.61
C ALA A 346 -25.58 3.71 -18.45
N HIS A 347 -25.25 4.90 -17.95
CA HIS A 347 -23.87 5.31 -17.78
C HIS A 347 -23.75 6.33 -16.66
N SER A 348 -22.52 6.50 -16.17
CA SER A 348 -22.21 7.53 -15.20
C SER A 348 -20.98 8.33 -15.58
N ARG A 349 -20.94 9.56 -15.08
CA ARG A 349 -19.81 10.47 -15.19
C ARG A 349 -19.51 11.05 -13.82
N SER A 350 -18.24 11.16 -13.48
CA SER A 350 -17.79 11.82 -12.27
C SER A 350 -16.70 12.83 -12.55
N LYS A 351 -16.66 13.86 -11.70
CA LYS A 351 -15.60 14.86 -11.65
C LYS A 351 -15.21 15.06 -10.19
N VAL A 352 -13.93 15.07 -9.90
CA VAL A 352 -13.39 15.31 -8.55
C VAL A 352 -12.28 16.35 -8.65
N GLY A 353 -12.27 17.28 -7.70
CA GLY A 353 -11.16 18.19 -7.45
C GLY A 353 -10.75 18.11 -5.98
N VAL A 354 -9.46 17.94 -5.71
CA VAL A 354 -8.90 17.81 -4.36
C VAL A 354 -7.78 18.84 -4.17
N MET A 355 -7.77 19.48 -3.01
CA MET A 355 -6.62 20.24 -2.50
C MET A 355 -6.13 19.55 -1.24
N GLU A 356 -4.85 19.19 -1.22
CA GLU A 356 -4.19 18.55 -0.08
C GLU A 356 -3.07 19.45 0.45
N LEU A 357 -2.97 19.54 1.76
CA LEU A 357 -1.88 20.16 2.51
C LEU A 357 -1.26 19.12 3.44
N GLU A 358 0.05 18.95 3.38
CA GLU A 358 0.82 18.09 4.26
C GLU A 358 1.93 18.91 4.93
N LEU A 359 2.08 18.73 6.25
CA LEU A 359 3.05 19.42 7.10
C LEU A 359 3.77 18.40 7.97
N LYS A 360 5.10 18.33 7.88
CA LYS A 360 5.93 17.50 8.74
C LYS A 360 6.97 18.34 9.47
N LYS A 361 7.17 18.05 10.76
CA LYS A 361 8.16 18.70 11.60
C LYS A 361 8.70 17.74 12.65
N LYS A 362 10.01 17.52 12.66
CA LYS A 362 10.70 16.83 13.74
C LYS A 362 10.94 17.77 14.90
N ASN A 363 10.92 17.25 16.13
CA ASN A 363 11.07 18.04 17.35
C ASN A 363 10.12 19.25 17.40
N PHE A 364 8.88 19.05 16.95
CA PHE A 364 7.81 20.02 17.01
C PHE A 364 7.49 20.35 18.47
N LEU A 365 7.67 21.63 18.84
CA LEU A 365 7.49 22.18 20.19
C LEU A 365 8.46 21.67 21.27
N VAL A 366 8.76 20.37 21.30
CA VAL A 366 9.69 19.73 22.23
C VAL A 366 10.56 18.68 21.52
N GLU A 367 11.77 18.44 22.06
CA GLU A 367 12.67 17.41 21.52
C GLU A 367 12.04 16.03 21.59
N GLY A 368 12.13 15.25 20.51
CA GLY A 368 11.57 13.91 20.37
C GLY A 368 10.10 13.87 19.94
N LEU A 369 9.39 15.00 19.89
CA LEU A 369 8.00 15.07 19.41
C LEU A 369 7.96 15.39 17.92
N ASP A 370 7.56 14.43 17.10
CA ASP A 370 7.41 14.61 15.65
C ASP A 370 5.95 14.86 15.29
N LEU A 371 5.73 15.81 14.39
CA LEU A 371 4.45 16.18 13.80
C LEU A 371 4.36 15.67 12.36
N ASP A 372 3.25 15.01 12.05
CA ASP A 372 2.77 14.74 10.69
C ASP A 372 1.30 15.12 10.62
N PHE A 373 1.00 16.20 9.88
CA PHE A 373 -0.36 16.69 9.69
C PHE A 373 -0.71 16.66 8.20
N LYS A 374 -1.91 16.15 7.88
CA LYS A 374 -2.48 16.16 6.54
C LYS A 374 -3.90 16.72 6.58
N GLY A 375 -4.21 17.66 5.70
CA GLY A 375 -5.54 18.20 5.51
C GLY A 375 -5.92 18.14 4.03
N ALA A 376 -7.10 17.61 3.72
CA ALA A 376 -7.61 17.52 2.37
C ALA A 376 -9.04 18.07 2.28
N SER A 377 -9.31 18.83 1.23
CA SER A 377 -10.66 19.25 0.86
C SER A 377 -10.96 18.77 -0.55
N ALA A 378 -12.12 18.13 -0.73
CA ALA A 378 -12.52 17.52 -1.98
C ALA A 378 -13.93 17.96 -2.36
N PHE A 379 -14.10 18.30 -3.64
CA PHE A 379 -15.39 18.55 -4.25
C PHE A 379 -15.61 17.53 -5.34
N SER A 380 -16.74 16.84 -5.31
CA SER A 380 -17.08 15.85 -6.33
C SER A 380 -18.49 16.04 -6.84
N ARG A 381 -18.66 15.84 -8.15
CA ARG A 381 -19.96 15.76 -8.81
C ARG A 381 -20.08 14.41 -9.51
N TYR A 382 -21.07 13.65 -9.12
CA TYR A 382 -21.47 12.41 -9.79
C TYR A 382 -22.74 12.64 -10.60
N HIS A 383 -22.83 12.07 -11.78
CA HIS A 383 -24.01 12.08 -12.63
C HIS A 383 -24.28 10.68 -13.15
N PHE A 384 -25.48 10.17 -12.92
CA PHE A 384 -25.91 8.86 -13.41
C PHE A 384 -27.19 9.01 -14.24
N ILE A 385 -27.16 8.42 -15.43
CA ILE A 385 -28.22 8.52 -16.43
C ILE A 385 -28.67 7.10 -16.76
N ASP A 386 -29.94 6.83 -16.50
CA ASP A 386 -30.71 5.69 -17.00
C ASP A 386 -32.12 6.16 -17.39
N THR A 387 -32.27 6.59 -18.64
CA THR A 387 -33.51 7.16 -19.18
C THR A 387 -34.00 6.42 -20.42
N ALA A 388 -33.55 5.18 -20.62
CA ALA A 388 -33.86 4.40 -21.81
C ALA A 388 -35.36 4.15 -21.94
N MET A 389 -35.94 4.40 -23.11
CA MET A 389 -37.37 4.12 -23.36
C MET A 389 -37.64 2.69 -23.86
N HIS A 390 -36.58 1.92 -24.06
CA HIS A 390 -36.62 0.51 -24.44
C HIS A 390 -35.48 -0.22 -23.74
N ARG A 391 -35.73 -1.48 -23.38
CA ARG A 391 -34.69 -2.44 -22.99
C ARG A 391 -34.44 -3.40 -24.13
N TYR A 392 -33.29 -4.06 -24.14
CA TYR A 392 -32.97 -5.04 -25.17
C TYR A 392 -32.63 -6.39 -24.51
N ASP A 393 -32.95 -7.49 -25.19
CA ASP A 393 -32.26 -8.75 -24.93
C ASP A 393 -30.94 -8.82 -25.71
N TRP A 394 -30.23 -9.94 -25.56
CA TRP A 394 -28.95 -10.16 -26.23
C TRP A 394 -29.07 -10.35 -27.75
N ASP A 395 -30.29 -10.57 -28.27
CA ASP A 395 -30.60 -10.62 -29.72
C ASP A 395 -31.08 -9.24 -30.24
N MET A 396 -30.95 -8.19 -29.43
CA MET A 396 -31.38 -6.81 -29.73
C MET A 396 -32.89 -6.66 -29.97
N LYS A 397 -33.71 -7.58 -29.44
CA LYS A 397 -35.17 -7.43 -29.45
C LYS A 397 -35.59 -6.40 -28.38
N PRO A 398 -36.39 -5.38 -28.73
CA PRO A 398 -36.82 -4.37 -27.77
C PRO A 398 -37.91 -4.91 -26.82
N TYR A 399 -37.81 -4.53 -25.56
CA TYR A 399 -38.79 -4.72 -24.48
C TYR A 399 -39.22 -3.38 -23.90
N ILE A 400 -40.33 -3.39 -23.17
CA ILE A 400 -40.76 -2.23 -22.41
C ILE A 400 -39.70 -1.82 -21.37
N PRO A 401 -39.54 -0.51 -21.10
CA PRO A 401 -38.66 -0.02 -20.04
C PRO A 401 -39.13 -0.51 -18.67
N VAL A 402 -38.29 -0.37 -17.65
CA VAL A 402 -38.64 -0.76 -16.27
C VAL A 402 -39.82 0.03 -15.72
N HIS A 403 -40.04 1.25 -16.21
CA HIS A 403 -41.15 2.13 -15.85
C HIS A 403 -41.68 2.89 -17.08
N PRO A 404 -42.95 3.33 -17.13
CA PRO A 404 -43.47 4.15 -18.23
C PRO A 404 -42.70 5.45 -18.52
N LEU A 405 -41.90 5.94 -17.57
CA LEU A 405 -41.03 7.11 -17.73
C LEU A 405 -39.61 6.76 -18.22
N GLY A 406 -39.35 5.50 -18.53
CA GLY A 406 -38.07 4.97 -19.01
C GLY A 406 -37.34 4.10 -17.99
N GLY A 407 -36.05 3.88 -18.26
CA GLY A 407 -35.10 3.11 -17.45
C GLY A 407 -34.88 1.70 -17.99
N GLU A 408 -33.64 1.23 -17.92
CA GLU A 408 -33.25 -0.13 -18.27
C GLU A 408 -32.77 -0.96 -17.08
N ILE A 409 -32.34 -0.32 -15.99
CA ILE A 409 -31.90 -0.99 -14.76
C ILE A 409 -32.79 -0.66 -13.56
N GLY A 410 -32.86 -1.60 -12.62
CA GLY A 410 -33.60 -1.41 -11.37
C GLY A 410 -35.12 -1.31 -11.58
N ALA A 411 -35.79 -0.51 -10.75
CA ALA A 411 -37.25 -0.40 -10.69
C ALA A 411 -37.80 0.93 -11.24
N ALA A 412 -36.95 1.92 -11.48
CA ALA A 412 -37.36 3.26 -11.94
C ALA A 412 -36.21 3.94 -12.71
N PRO A 413 -36.52 4.85 -13.66
CA PRO A 413 -35.52 5.61 -14.38
C PRO A 413 -34.79 6.56 -13.43
N SER A 414 -33.57 6.93 -13.80
CA SER A 414 -32.75 7.85 -13.03
C SER A 414 -32.08 8.87 -13.94
N ASN A 415 -32.12 10.12 -13.53
CA ASN A 415 -31.25 11.16 -14.06
C ASN A 415 -30.72 11.95 -12.88
N SER A 416 -29.82 11.29 -12.13
CA SER A 416 -29.39 11.75 -10.82
C SER A 416 -28.13 12.59 -10.91
N THR A 417 -28.05 13.60 -10.07
CA THR A 417 -26.84 14.38 -9.81
C THR A 417 -26.58 14.38 -8.30
N LEU A 418 -25.35 14.09 -7.91
CA LEU A 418 -24.90 14.13 -6.53
C LEU A 418 -23.68 15.03 -6.42
N ASP A 419 -23.88 16.19 -5.78
CA ASP A 419 -22.81 17.10 -5.40
C ASP A 419 -22.38 16.80 -3.98
N LYS A 420 -21.08 16.59 -3.76
CA LYS A 420 -20.51 16.37 -2.43
C LYS A 420 -19.35 17.30 -2.14
N PHE A 421 -19.27 17.72 -0.89
CA PHE A 421 -18.11 18.37 -0.30
C PHE A 421 -17.60 17.51 0.86
N HIS A 422 -16.31 17.17 0.82
CA HIS A 422 -15.64 16.36 1.81
C HIS A 422 -14.41 17.09 2.35
N VAL A 423 -14.20 17.02 3.66
CA VAL A 423 -13.00 17.54 4.33
C VAL A 423 -12.46 16.45 5.25
N GLY A 424 -11.21 16.06 5.02
CA GLY A 424 -10.47 15.13 5.86
C GLY A 424 -9.30 15.84 6.55
N THR A 425 -9.10 15.59 7.83
CA THR A 425 -7.90 16.03 8.54
C THR A 425 -7.32 14.88 9.33
N LYS A 426 -6.00 14.74 9.28
CA LYS A 426 -5.22 13.73 9.96
C LYS A 426 -4.09 14.42 10.70
N LEU A 427 -3.99 14.16 12.00
CA LEU A 427 -2.91 14.60 12.85
C LEU A 427 -2.22 13.38 13.44
N ASN A 428 -0.92 13.29 13.32
CA ASN A 428 -0.09 12.30 13.99
C ASN A 428 1.01 13.02 14.77
N LEU A 429 1.08 12.72 16.06
CA LEU A 429 2.08 13.22 16.99
C LEU A 429 2.82 12.03 17.58
N ASN A 430 4.08 11.87 17.21
CA ASN A 430 4.91 10.76 17.68
C ASN A 430 5.97 11.26 18.66
N TYR A 431 5.89 10.87 19.92
CA TYR A 431 6.82 11.29 20.96
C TYR A 431 7.78 10.16 21.35
N ILE A 432 9.04 10.29 20.96
CA ILE A 432 10.11 9.36 21.33
C ILE A 432 10.63 9.74 22.73
N LEU A 433 10.13 9.07 23.76
CA LEU A 433 10.55 9.28 25.15
C LEU A 433 11.98 8.79 25.41
N SER A 434 12.38 7.72 24.73
CA SER A 434 13.71 7.11 24.84
C SER A 434 13.94 6.15 23.66
N ALA A 435 15.15 5.61 23.53
CA ALA A 435 15.45 4.55 22.56
C ALA A 435 14.57 3.28 22.70
N ARG A 436 13.79 3.15 23.78
CA ARG A 436 12.96 1.99 24.12
C ARG A 436 11.46 2.26 24.12
N ASN A 437 11.04 3.52 24.18
CA ASN A 437 9.66 3.89 24.45
C ASN A 437 9.24 5.03 23.52
N ALA A 438 8.11 4.86 22.85
CA ALA A 438 7.46 5.92 22.10
C ALA A 438 5.96 5.96 22.41
N ILE A 439 5.37 7.14 22.35
CA ILE A 439 3.93 7.35 22.44
C ILE A 439 3.47 7.98 21.12
N ASN A 440 2.43 7.43 20.52
CA ASN A 440 1.82 7.99 19.31
C ASN A 440 0.39 8.43 19.58
N LEU A 441 0.07 9.70 19.31
CA LEU A 441 -1.30 10.20 19.28
C LEU A 441 -1.70 10.44 17.82
N ASN A 442 -2.75 9.76 17.37
CA ASN A 442 -3.33 9.94 16.05
C ASN A 442 -4.77 10.42 16.14
N LEU A 443 -5.13 11.41 15.34
CA LEU A 443 -6.50 11.86 15.13
C LEU A 443 -6.81 11.83 13.64
N LEU A 444 -7.93 11.24 13.25
CA LEU A 444 -8.49 11.32 11.92
C LEU A 444 -9.93 11.83 12.03
N GLN A 445 -10.19 13.01 11.47
CA GLN A 445 -11.53 13.57 11.37
C GLN A 445 -11.95 13.66 9.91
N GLN A 446 -13.19 13.25 9.62
CA GLN A 446 -13.79 13.38 8.29
C GLN A 446 -15.16 14.03 8.40
N TYR A 447 -15.42 14.98 7.52
CA TYR A 447 -16.70 15.64 7.36
C TYR A 447 -17.16 15.49 5.92
N ALA A 448 -18.42 15.11 5.74
CA ALA A 448 -19.04 14.98 4.43
C ALA A 448 -20.41 15.65 4.41
N ASN A 449 -20.71 16.31 3.30
CA ASN A 449 -22.01 16.90 3.02
C ASN A 449 -22.41 16.62 1.57
N GLY A 450 -23.55 15.95 1.38
CA GLY A 450 -24.04 15.50 0.09
C GLY A 450 -25.42 16.07 -0.26
N HIS A 451 -25.57 16.45 -1.53
CA HIS A 451 -26.78 17.04 -2.10
C HIS A 451 -27.26 16.23 -3.32
N PRO A 452 -27.92 15.08 -3.12
CA PRO A 452 -28.48 14.26 -4.19
C PRO A 452 -29.76 14.88 -4.78
N LYS A 453 -29.92 14.80 -6.12
CA LYS A 453 -31.10 15.26 -6.85
C LYS A 453 -31.43 14.30 -7.99
N ASP A 454 -32.69 13.87 -8.09
CA ASP A 454 -33.18 13.06 -9.22
C ASP A 454 -34.67 13.33 -9.48
N THR A 455 -34.96 14.38 -10.24
CA THR A 455 -36.34 14.81 -10.52
C THR A 455 -37.10 13.82 -11.41
N LEU A 456 -36.39 12.98 -12.18
CA LEU A 456 -37.02 11.96 -12.99
C LEU A 456 -37.51 10.82 -12.12
N ARG A 457 -36.68 10.38 -11.17
CA ARG A 457 -37.06 9.35 -10.21
C ARG A 457 -38.11 9.83 -9.22
N ASP A 458 -38.02 11.08 -8.75
CA ASP A 458 -39.06 11.66 -7.88
C ASP A 458 -40.44 11.62 -8.57
N ARG A 459 -40.49 11.91 -9.87
CA ARG A 459 -41.73 11.80 -10.67
C ARG A 459 -42.17 10.36 -10.90
N ALA A 460 -41.23 9.44 -11.15
CA ALA A 460 -41.54 8.03 -11.33
C ALA A 460 -42.13 7.39 -10.06
N MET A 461 -41.60 7.78 -8.90
CA MET A 461 -42.05 7.29 -7.60
C MET A 461 -43.28 8.05 -7.08
N GLY A 462 -43.51 9.29 -7.55
CA GLY A 462 -44.60 10.15 -7.12
C GLY A 462 -44.31 10.95 -5.84
N TYR A 463 -43.07 10.91 -5.34
CA TYR A 463 -42.61 11.61 -4.14
C TYR A 463 -41.09 11.77 -4.15
N LYS A 464 -40.57 12.65 -3.30
CA LYS A 464 -39.14 12.92 -3.20
C LYS A 464 -38.38 11.74 -2.59
N MET A 465 -37.38 11.21 -3.30
CA MET A 465 -36.55 10.08 -2.85
C MET A 465 -35.30 10.51 -2.09
N ASN A 466 -34.74 11.66 -2.46
CA ASN A 466 -33.37 12.04 -2.13
C ASN A 466 -33.33 13.30 -1.26
N TYR A 467 -32.55 13.26 -0.18
CA TYR A 467 -32.46 14.34 0.80
C TYR A 467 -31.00 14.71 1.11
N ASP A 468 -30.81 15.99 1.43
CA ASP A 468 -29.52 16.51 1.87
C ASP A 468 -29.08 15.80 3.16
N SER A 469 -27.82 15.43 3.21
CA SER A 469 -27.29 14.62 4.29
C SER A 469 -25.88 15.04 4.65
N ARG A 470 -25.57 15.01 5.95
CA ARG A 470 -24.25 15.33 6.49
C ARG A 470 -23.78 14.32 7.51
N MET A 471 -22.48 14.06 7.49
CA MET A 471 -21.79 13.15 8.41
C MET A 471 -20.52 13.81 8.95
N ASN A 472 -20.21 13.53 10.22
CA ASN A 472 -18.91 13.84 10.81
C ASN A 472 -18.42 12.61 11.57
N SER A 473 -17.19 12.18 11.32
CA SER A 473 -16.52 11.09 12.02
C SER A 473 -15.20 11.59 12.64
N LEU A 474 -14.86 11.07 13.81
CA LEU A 474 -13.59 11.32 14.48
C LEU A 474 -13.08 10.00 15.08
N VAL A 475 -11.87 9.63 14.70
CA VAL A 475 -11.15 8.51 15.29
C VAL A 475 -9.92 9.05 16.00
N VAL A 476 -9.76 8.70 17.27
CA VAL A 476 -8.58 9.04 18.08
C VAL A 476 -7.88 7.75 18.47
N GLY A 477 -6.60 7.61 18.10
CA GLY A 477 -5.75 6.49 18.48
C GLY A 477 -4.63 6.97 19.41
N LEU A 478 -4.41 6.25 20.50
CA LEU A 478 -3.26 6.46 21.39
C LEU A 478 -2.49 5.15 21.50
N SER A 479 -1.24 5.15 21.02
CA SER A 479 -0.36 3.99 21.05
C SER A 479 0.83 4.20 21.97
N TYR A 480 1.27 3.11 22.58
CA TYR A 480 2.52 3.00 23.30
C TYR A 480 3.34 1.87 22.70
N ASP A 481 4.51 2.22 22.19
CA ASP A 481 5.46 1.30 21.59
C ASP A 481 6.64 1.05 22.53
N TYR A 482 6.95 -0.22 22.76
CA TYR A 482 8.07 -0.66 23.59
C TYR A 482 9.04 -1.53 22.80
N LYS A 483 10.33 -1.22 22.96
CA LYS A 483 11.45 -1.97 22.39
C LYS A 483 12.45 -2.36 23.47
N SER A 484 12.69 -3.66 23.60
CA SER A 484 13.73 -4.20 24.49
C SER A 484 15.16 -3.88 24.01
N ASN A 485 16.14 -3.89 24.92
CA ASN A 485 17.54 -3.49 24.68
C ASN A 485 18.24 -4.19 23.51
N ASN A 486 17.88 -5.45 23.26
CA ASN A 486 18.51 -6.27 22.22
C ASN A 486 17.60 -6.46 21.01
N ASP A 487 16.55 -5.63 20.88
CA ASP A 487 15.51 -5.78 19.86
C ASP A 487 14.87 -7.19 19.87
N ARG A 488 14.83 -7.85 21.04
CA ARG A 488 14.34 -9.24 21.21
C ARG A 488 12.83 -9.30 21.42
N LEU A 489 12.26 -8.28 22.04
CA LEU A 489 10.82 -8.02 22.15
C LEU A 489 10.49 -6.63 21.60
N LEU A 490 9.43 -6.57 20.79
CA LEU A 490 8.72 -5.37 20.38
C LEU A 490 7.27 -5.52 20.79
N ASN A 491 6.68 -4.47 21.36
CA ASN A 491 5.28 -4.38 21.71
C ASN A 491 4.70 -3.06 21.21
N SER A 492 3.45 -3.09 20.76
CA SER A 492 2.70 -1.92 20.29
C SER A 492 1.25 -2.06 20.76
N LEU A 493 0.95 -1.39 21.88
CA LEU A 493 -0.39 -1.36 22.47
C LEU A 493 -1.10 -0.09 22.04
N THR A 494 -2.33 -0.20 21.55
CA THR A 494 -3.12 0.93 21.04
C THR A 494 -4.53 0.92 21.61
N GLY A 495 -4.95 2.03 22.21
CA GLY A 495 -6.35 2.33 22.48
C GLY A 495 -6.95 3.23 21.39
N LYS A 496 -8.18 2.95 20.95
CA LYS A 496 -8.89 3.74 19.95
C LYS A 496 -10.24 4.21 20.47
N TYR A 497 -10.61 5.44 20.15
CA TYR A 497 -11.93 6.02 20.37
C TYR A 497 -12.55 6.38 19.03
N TYR A 498 -13.80 6.00 18.85
CA TYR A 498 -14.55 6.21 17.62
C TYR A 498 -15.79 7.04 17.91
N PHE A 499 -15.94 8.13 17.18
CA PHE A 499 -17.12 8.98 17.19
C PHE A 499 -17.63 9.13 15.77
N TYR A 500 -18.95 9.03 15.60
CA TYR A 500 -19.58 9.49 14.37
C TYR A 500 -20.97 10.06 14.65
N SER A 501 -21.35 11.01 13.82
CA SER A 501 -22.66 11.65 13.84
C SER A 501 -23.18 11.81 12.42
N MET A 502 -24.50 11.76 12.29
CA MET A 502 -25.20 11.93 11.03
C MET A 502 -26.48 12.75 11.23
N LYS A 503 -26.81 13.57 10.23
CA LYS A 503 -28.14 14.16 10.05
C LYS A 503 -28.62 13.92 8.63
N THR A 504 -29.76 13.27 8.47
CA THR A 504 -30.41 12.96 7.19
C THR A 504 -31.93 12.86 7.38
N ILE A 505 -32.68 12.66 6.30
CA ILE A 505 -34.12 12.38 6.30
C ILE A 505 -34.33 11.03 5.63
N LEU A 506 -35.06 10.15 6.31
CA LEU A 506 -35.48 8.86 5.77
C LEU A 506 -36.99 8.88 5.54
N ARG A 507 -37.43 8.15 4.52
CA ARG A 507 -38.86 7.94 4.24
C ARG A 507 -39.13 6.45 4.14
N GLU A 508 -40.11 5.97 4.89
CA GLU A 508 -40.51 4.57 4.83
C GLU A 508 -41.16 4.26 3.47
N VAL A 509 -40.79 3.10 2.91
CA VAL A 509 -41.32 2.61 1.63
C VAL A 509 -42.66 1.90 1.84
N TYR A 510 -42.90 1.36 3.03
CA TYR A 510 -44.09 0.59 3.40
C TYR A 510 -44.75 1.20 4.64
N GLY A 511 -45.99 1.70 4.51
CA GLY A 511 -46.83 2.05 5.67
C GLY A 511 -47.01 3.53 5.99
N GLY A 512 -46.33 4.45 5.30
CA GLY A 512 -46.53 5.89 5.50
C GLY A 512 -45.69 6.75 4.55
N HIS A 513 -46.12 7.98 4.31
CA HIS A 513 -45.41 8.96 3.48
C HIS A 513 -44.62 9.98 4.33
N ASP A 514 -44.43 9.67 5.61
CA ASP A 514 -43.84 10.60 6.55
C ASP A 514 -42.33 10.71 6.37
N GLU A 515 -41.85 11.94 6.40
CA GLU A 515 -40.43 12.26 6.41
C GLU A 515 -39.92 12.15 7.85
N ILE A 516 -39.06 11.17 8.11
CA ILE A 516 -38.50 10.90 9.43
C ILE A 516 -37.10 11.55 9.50
N PRO A 517 -36.94 12.66 10.24
CA PRO A 517 -35.62 13.23 10.45
C PRO A 517 -34.79 12.30 11.33
N ILE A 518 -33.62 11.90 10.84
CA ILE A 518 -32.68 11.08 11.59
C ILE A 518 -31.55 11.96 12.10
N HIS A 519 -31.38 12.00 13.42
CA HIS A 519 -30.20 12.54 14.08
C HIS A 519 -29.53 11.41 14.87
N LEU A 520 -28.32 11.06 14.46
CA LEU A 520 -27.54 9.98 15.06
C LEU A 520 -26.25 10.56 15.64
N GLU A 521 -25.92 10.13 16.85
CA GLU A 521 -24.64 10.36 17.50
C GLU A 521 -24.23 9.09 18.25
N LYS A 522 -23.00 8.61 18.02
CA LYS A 522 -22.52 7.36 18.61
C LYS A 522 -21.04 7.43 19.00
N HIS A 523 -20.71 6.67 20.04
CA HIS A 523 -19.38 6.59 20.64
C HIS A 523 -18.99 5.14 20.89
N TYR A 524 -17.76 4.77 20.55
CA TYR A 524 -17.24 3.43 20.77
C TYR A 524 -15.75 3.44 21.12
N TRP A 525 -15.28 2.33 21.67
CA TRP A 525 -13.90 2.12 22.05
C TRP A 525 -13.37 0.83 21.42
N GLY A 526 -12.10 0.85 21.05
CA GLY A 526 -11.35 -0.30 20.58
C GLY A 526 -9.99 -0.39 21.27
N ILE A 527 -9.40 -1.57 21.24
CA ILE A 527 -8.06 -1.81 21.77
C ILE A 527 -7.37 -2.85 20.91
N SER A 528 -6.09 -2.66 20.62
CA SER A 528 -5.27 -3.64 19.92
C SER A 528 -3.88 -3.72 20.52
N ASP A 529 -3.30 -4.91 20.48
CA ASP A 529 -1.93 -5.15 20.88
C ASP A 529 -1.23 -6.00 19.83
N ALA A 530 0.00 -5.61 19.49
CA ALA A 530 0.87 -6.35 18.60
C ALA A 530 2.22 -6.60 19.26
N LEU A 531 2.67 -7.84 19.20
CA LEU A 531 3.88 -8.34 19.82
C LEU A 531 4.73 -9.04 18.78
N ARG A 532 6.04 -8.78 18.81
CA ARG A 532 7.02 -9.59 18.08
C ARG A 532 8.14 -10.00 19.01
N TYR A 533 8.45 -11.29 19.01
CA TYR A 533 9.55 -11.88 19.74
C TYR A 533 10.55 -12.52 18.78
N ARG A 534 11.82 -12.18 18.92
CA ARG A 534 12.90 -12.74 18.10
C ARG A 534 13.57 -13.89 18.87
N PHE A 535 13.39 -15.11 18.36
CA PHE A 535 14.03 -16.31 18.91
C PHE A 535 15.50 -16.40 18.49
N MET A 536 15.78 -16.06 17.23
CA MET A 536 17.10 -15.97 16.62
C MET A 536 17.15 -14.77 15.64
N PRO A 537 18.32 -14.25 15.24
CA PRO A 537 18.41 -13.15 14.26
C PRO A 537 17.55 -13.33 13.01
N GLU A 538 17.42 -14.58 12.56
CA GLU A 538 16.70 -15.01 11.36
C GLU A 538 15.26 -15.48 11.65
N TRP A 539 14.89 -15.76 12.90
CA TRP A 539 13.61 -16.38 13.25
C TRP A 539 12.87 -15.60 14.34
N MET A 540 11.64 -15.17 14.01
CA MET A 540 10.78 -14.42 14.91
C MET A 540 9.33 -14.91 14.89
N GLY A 541 8.70 -14.85 16.05
CA GLY A 541 7.27 -15.03 16.22
C GLY A 541 6.57 -13.68 16.37
N LYS A 542 5.34 -13.61 15.88
CA LYS A 542 4.46 -12.46 15.99
C LYS A 542 3.12 -12.90 16.57
N PHE A 543 2.56 -12.09 17.45
CA PHE A 543 1.23 -12.29 17.98
C PHE A 543 0.51 -10.96 17.97
N SER A 544 -0.76 -10.94 17.58
CA SER A 544 -1.58 -9.75 17.73
C SER A 544 -3.02 -10.09 18.07
N VAL A 545 -3.63 -9.22 18.86
CA VAL A 545 -5.04 -9.31 19.24
C VAL A 545 -5.65 -7.92 19.12
N ALA A 546 -6.86 -7.83 18.60
CA ALA A 546 -7.54 -6.55 18.47
C ALA A 546 -9.05 -6.71 18.64
N TYR A 547 -9.63 -5.82 19.45
CA TYR A 547 -11.05 -5.55 19.50
C TYR A 547 -11.28 -4.21 18.79
N GLU A 548 -11.74 -4.28 17.55
CA GLU A 548 -11.90 -3.11 16.67
C GLU A 548 -13.36 -2.89 16.30
N VAL A 549 -13.66 -1.62 16.02
CA VAL A 549 -14.97 -1.14 15.64
C VAL A 549 -14.88 -0.56 14.26
N ARG A 550 -15.73 -1.03 13.35
CA ARG A 550 -15.91 -0.44 12.04
C ARG A 550 -17.18 0.39 12.02
N THR A 551 -16.98 1.69 11.97
CA THR A 551 -18.09 2.65 11.83
C THR A 551 -18.73 2.51 10.45
N PRO A 552 -20.06 2.68 10.34
CA PRO A 552 -20.70 2.80 9.04
C PRO A 552 -20.06 3.94 8.24
N THR A 553 -19.89 3.72 6.94
CA THR A 553 -19.31 4.72 6.02
C THR A 553 -20.33 5.77 5.63
N GLU A 554 -19.88 6.87 5.03
CA GLU A 554 -20.75 7.90 4.46
C GLU A 554 -21.85 7.32 3.57
N ASN A 555 -21.50 6.55 2.54
CA ASN A 555 -22.50 6.02 1.60
C ASN A 555 -23.51 5.07 2.24
N GLU A 556 -23.13 4.36 3.30
CA GLU A 556 -24.08 3.51 4.06
C GLU A 556 -25.12 4.33 4.81
N LEU A 557 -24.65 5.41 5.43
CA LEU A 557 -25.45 6.28 6.28
C LEU A 557 -26.31 7.24 5.45
N ILE A 558 -25.73 7.81 4.39
CA ILE A 558 -26.30 8.86 3.54
C ILE A 558 -26.95 8.29 2.26
N GLY A 559 -26.58 7.08 1.84
CA GLY A 559 -26.96 6.57 0.52
C GLY A 559 -26.11 7.19 -0.60
N ASP A 560 -26.43 6.82 -1.84
CA ASP A 560 -25.74 7.31 -3.05
C ASP A 560 -26.65 8.18 -3.92
N GLY A 561 -27.90 8.41 -3.49
CA GLY A 561 -28.88 9.23 -4.22
C GLY A 561 -29.48 8.55 -5.45
N TYR A 562 -29.18 7.27 -5.72
CA TYR A 562 -29.79 6.52 -6.82
C TYR A 562 -30.14 5.08 -6.40
N LEU A 563 -29.18 4.16 -6.31
CA LEU A 563 -29.43 2.74 -6.02
C LEU A 563 -29.51 2.45 -4.53
N LEU A 564 -28.90 3.27 -3.69
CA LEU A 564 -28.72 3.03 -2.28
C LEU A 564 -29.44 4.07 -1.41
N SER A 565 -30.37 3.60 -0.58
CA SER A 565 -31.06 4.41 0.42
C SER A 565 -30.16 4.70 1.64
N PRO A 566 -30.33 5.87 2.28
CA PRO A 566 -29.75 6.14 3.59
C PRO A 566 -30.14 5.07 4.63
N SER A 567 -29.22 4.70 5.51
CA SER A 567 -29.46 3.72 6.58
C SER A 567 -29.05 4.29 7.94
N GLY A 568 -29.96 5.03 8.58
CA GLY A 568 -29.63 5.80 9.78
C GLY A 568 -29.67 5.06 11.11
N ASP A 569 -30.07 3.79 11.09
CA ASP A 569 -30.17 2.88 12.22
C ASP A 569 -29.00 1.89 12.34
N LEU A 570 -28.02 1.99 11.43
CA LEU A 570 -26.86 1.10 11.41
C LEU A 570 -26.05 1.18 12.71
N ARG A 571 -25.87 0.01 13.34
CA ARG A 571 -24.87 -0.22 14.38
C ARG A 571 -23.51 -0.47 13.74
N PRO A 572 -22.40 -0.04 14.35
CA PRO A 572 -21.08 -0.37 13.83
C PRO A 572 -20.81 -1.86 13.96
N GLU A 573 -20.01 -2.39 13.04
CA GLU A 573 -19.50 -3.75 13.15
C GLU A 573 -18.44 -3.83 14.25
N ARG A 574 -18.38 -4.96 14.96
CA ARG A 574 -17.41 -5.19 16.03
C ARG A 574 -16.68 -6.49 15.79
N GLY A 575 -15.36 -6.45 15.84
CA GLY A 575 -14.51 -7.58 15.51
C GLY A 575 -13.51 -7.87 16.61
N VAL A 576 -13.39 -9.14 16.98
CA VAL A 576 -12.22 -9.64 17.71
C VAL A 576 -11.33 -10.36 16.72
N ASN A 577 -10.14 -9.82 16.45
CA ASN A 577 -9.10 -10.42 15.61
C ASN A 577 -8.00 -11.00 16.47
N VAL A 578 -7.53 -12.21 16.15
CA VAL A 578 -6.36 -12.86 16.77
C VAL A 578 -5.46 -13.39 15.66
N ASN A 579 -4.15 -13.11 15.76
CA ASN A 579 -3.15 -13.56 14.81
C ASN A 579 -1.95 -14.16 15.53
N LEU A 580 -1.42 -15.25 15.00
CA LEU A 580 -0.17 -15.86 15.43
C LEU A 580 0.65 -16.20 14.20
N GLY A 581 1.81 -15.56 14.04
CA GLY A 581 2.67 -15.71 12.87
C GLY A 581 4.09 -16.10 13.26
N THR A 582 4.78 -16.77 12.34
CA THR A 582 6.22 -16.98 12.41
C THR A 582 6.85 -16.58 11.08
N LEU A 583 7.98 -15.88 11.16
CA LEU A 583 8.78 -15.49 10.02
C LEU A 583 10.20 -16.02 10.23
N TRP A 584 10.67 -16.80 9.25
CA TRP A 584 12.03 -17.30 9.18
C TRP A 584 12.69 -16.78 7.90
N ASP A 585 13.68 -15.91 8.06
CA ASP A 585 14.42 -15.24 7.00
C ASP A 585 15.90 -15.62 7.12
N ARG A 586 16.33 -16.55 6.26
CA ARG A 586 17.66 -17.16 6.30
C ARG A 586 18.43 -16.81 5.04
N ARG A 587 19.70 -16.42 5.21
CA ARG A 587 20.61 -16.24 4.08
C ARG A 587 21.08 -17.61 3.56
N ILE A 588 20.92 -17.84 2.26
CA ILE A 588 21.41 -19.02 1.54
C ILE A 588 22.55 -18.61 0.59
N PRO A 589 23.39 -19.53 0.10
CA PRO A 589 24.51 -19.18 -0.77
C PRO A 589 24.12 -18.36 -2.01
N ASN A 590 22.93 -18.61 -2.54
CA ASN A 590 22.42 -17.97 -3.76
C ASN A 590 21.59 -16.70 -3.51
N GLY A 591 21.31 -16.33 -2.25
CA GLY A 591 20.46 -15.18 -1.90
C GLY A 591 19.74 -15.35 -0.57
N ILE A 592 18.43 -15.09 -0.56
CA ILE A 592 17.58 -15.13 0.63
C ILE A 592 16.52 -16.23 0.50
N PHE A 593 16.30 -16.96 1.59
CA PHE A 593 15.17 -17.86 1.77
C PHE A 593 14.27 -17.31 2.87
N GLN A 594 12.99 -17.16 2.57
CA GLN A 594 11.99 -16.68 3.51
C GLN A 594 10.82 -17.68 3.59
N LEU A 595 10.46 -18.05 4.80
CA LEU A 595 9.27 -18.82 5.14
C LEU A 595 8.42 -18.01 6.12
N GLU A 596 7.15 -17.84 5.80
CA GLU A 596 6.17 -17.21 6.67
C GLU A 596 4.97 -18.13 6.84
N VAL A 597 4.53 -18.34 8.09
CA VAL A 597 3.32 -19.11 8.41
C VAL A 597 2.49 -18.29 9.40
N ASN A 598 1.22 -18.08 9.09
CA ASN A 598 0.30 -17.31 9.90
C ASN A 598 -0.99 -18.09 10.19
N LEU A 599 -1.39 -18.14 11.45
CA LEU A 599 -2.70 -18.57 11.92
C LEU A 599 -3.51 -17.33 12.27
N PHE A 600 -4.78 -17.32 11.89
CA PHE A 600 -5.67 -16.21 12.19
C PHE A 600 -7.07 -16.68 12.57
N GLY A 601 -7.71 -15.89 13.43
CA GLY A 601 -9.11 -16.05 13.81
C GLY A 601 -9.78 -14.69 13.94
N ASN A 602 -11.04 -14.61 13.52
CA ASN A 602 -11.87 -13.43 13.69
C ASN A 602 -13.28 -13.82 14.16
N TYR A 603 -13.87 -13.00 15.02
CA TYR A 603 -15.29 -13.05 15.35
C TYR A 603 -15.91 -11.68 15.10
N LEU A 604 -16.83 -11.61 14.13
CA LEU A 604 -17.49 -10.40 13.67
C LEU A 604 -18.95 -10.38 14.16
N ARG A 605 -19.37 -9.26 14.76
CA ARG A 605 -20.75 -8.98 15.16
C ARG A 605 -21.31 -7.76 14.43
N ASP A 606 -22.64 -7.70 14.36
CA ASP A 606 -23.39 -6.61 13.73
C ASP A 606 -22.97 -6.38 12.27
N MET A 607 -22.62 -7.44 11.54
CA MET A 607 -22.09 -7.38 10.19
C MET A 607 -23.03 -6.58 9.27
N ILE A 608 -22.55 -5.49 8.70
CA ILE A 608 -23.29 -4.63 7.78
C ILE A 608 -23.22 -5.25 6.38
N ARG A 609 -24.38 -5.55 5.80
CA ARG A 609 -24.49 -6.10 4.45
C ARG A 609 -25.53 -5.33 3.66
N GLN A 610 -25.27 -5.23 2.36
CA GLN A 610 -26.20 -4.70 1.38
C GLN A 610 -27.35 -5.70 1.17
N THR A 611 -28.59 -5.29 1.41
CA THR A 611 -29.82 -6.06 1.20
C THR A 611 -30.71 -5.35 0.17
N GLN A 612 -31.33 -6.12 -0.71
CA GLN A 612 -32.17 -5.57 -1.78
C GLN A 612 -33.60 -5.34 -1.26
N ASN A 613 -34.07 -4.09 -1.26
CA ASN A 613 -35.50 -3.78 -1.09
C ASN A 613 -36.15 -3.52 -2.47
N TYR A 614 -37.49 -3.45 -2.50
CA TYR A 614 -38.28 -3.41 -3.73
C TYR A 614 -38.01 -2.15 -4.60
N THR A 615 -37.66 -1.02 -3.98
CA THR A 615 -37.49 0.27 -4.68
C THR A 615 -36.04 0.76 -4.74
N GLN A 616 -35.24 0.42 -3.74
CA GLN A 616 -33.83 0.77 -3.59
C GLN A 616 -33.12 -0.33 -2.79
N THR A 617 -31.80 -0.34 -2.85
CA THR A 617 -30.95 -1.18 -2.02
C THR A 617 -30.68 -0.47 -0.69
N ARG A 618 -30.61 -1.19 0.43
CA ARG A 618 -30.28 -0.61 1.74
C ARG A 618 -29.15 -1.40 2.41
N TYR A 619 -28.42 -0.79 3.34
CA TYR A 619 -27.50 -1.52 4.22
C TYR A 619 -28.18 -1.82 5.54
N GLU A 620 -28.04 -3.05 6.01
CA GLU A 620 -28.64 -3.53 7.27
C GLU A 620 -27.62 -4.35 8.07
N ASN A 621 -27.78 -4.39 9.40
CA ASN A 621 -26.97 -5.24 10.27
C ASN A 621 -27.45 -6.70 10.14
N PHE A 622 -26.86 -7.43 9.21
CA PHE A 622 -27.26 -8.76 8.76
C PHE A 622 -26.85 -9.91 9.70
N GLY A 623 -25.73 -9.83 10.44
CA GLY A 623 -25.36 -10.97 11.27
C GLY A 623 -24.01 -11.06 11.98
N GLU A 624 -23.72 -12.28 12.45
CA GLU A 624 -22.49 -12.66 13.15
C GLU A 624 -21.73 -13.72 12.34
N MET A 625 -20.41 -13.61 12.32
CA MET A 625 -19.55 -14.49 11.51
C MET A 625 -18.28 -14.86 12.29
N ARG A 626 -17.86 -16.12 12.18
CA ARG A 626 -16.56 -16.59 12.65
C ARG A 626 -15.66 -16.95 11.47
N THR A 627 -14.42 -16.48 11.51
CA THR A 627 -13.36 -16.86 10.57
C THR A 627 -12.24 -17.59 11.32
N LEU A 628 -11.75 -18.69 10.76
CA LEU A 628 -10.52 -19.35 11.18
C LEU A 628 -9.69 -19.68 9.94
N GLY A 629 -8.37 -19.52 9.98
CA GLY A 629 -7.56 -19.87 8.81
C GLY A 629 -6.07 -19.96 9.06
N VAL A 630 -5.39 -20.47 8.03
CA VAL A 630 -3.95 -20.61 7.95
C VAL A 630 -3.44 -20.10 6.61
N GLU A 631 -2.35 -19.36 6.66
CA GLU A 631 -1.60 -18.86 5.52
C GLU A 631 -0.16 -19.38 5.62
N ALA A 632 0.42 -19.77 4.49
CA ALA A 632 1.84 -20.04 4.40
C ALA A 632 2.40 -19.44 3.11
N GLU A 633 3.61 -18.89 3.18
CA GLU A 633 4.34 -18.36 2.04
C GLU A 633 5.82 -18.77 2.12
N VAL A 634 6.35 -19.18 0.98
CA VAL A 634 7.77 -19.44 0.77
C VAL A 634 8.26 -18.55 -0.36
N LYS A 635 9.39 -17.88 -0.15
CA LYS A 635 10.10 -17.08 -1.16
C LYS A 635 11.58 -17.47 -1.14
N ALA A 636 12.18 -17.64 -2.30
CA ALA A 636 13.58 -18.02 -2.39
C ALA A 636 14.25 -17.51 -3.66
N ASP A 637 15.49 -17.02 -3.50
CA ASP A 637 16.45 -16.91 -4.60
C ASP A 637 17.02 -18.31 -4.87
N VAL A 638 16.30 -19.09 -5.69
CA VAL A 638 16.66 -20.47 -6.02
C VAL A 638 18.07 -20.51 -6.63
N LEU A 639 18.33 -19.57 -7.54
CA LEU A 639 19.63 -19.31 -8.16
C LEU A 639 19.83 -17.78 -8.23
N PRO A 640 21.06 -17.27 -8.44
CA PRO A 640 21.29 -15.82 -8.54
C PRO A 640 20.51 -15.10 -9.66
N TRP A 641 19.97 -15.87 -10.61
CA TRP A 641 19.19 -15.43 -11.76
C TRP A 641 17.75 -15.96 -11.76
N LEU A 642 17.34 -16.70 -10.72
CA LEU A 642 16.02 -17.33 -10.60
C LEU A 642 15.44 -17.11 -9.21
N TYR A 643 14.40 -16.29 -9.14
CA TYR A 643 13.57 -16.09 -7.97
C TYR A 643 12.28 -16.95 -8.09
N GLY A 644 11.81 -17.47 -6.96
CA GLY A 644 10.57 -18.22 -6.89
C GLY A 644 9.79 -17.92 -5.62
N TYR A 645 8.46 -17.95 -5.73
CA TYR A 645 7.57 -17.86 -4.59
C TYR A 645 6.39 -18.83 -4.72
N ALA A 646 5.86 -19.24 -3.57
CA ALA A 646 4.60 -19.97 -3.48
C ALA A 646 3.89 -19.57 -2.19
N ASN A 647 2.59 -19.36 -2.27
CA ASN A 647 1.74 -19.14 -1.11
C ASN A 647 0.45 -19.95 -1.19
N VAL A 648 -0.09 -20.27 -0.02
CA VAL A 648 -1.36 -20.97 0.15
C VAL A 648 -2.14 -20.33 1.28
N THR A 649 -3.45 -20.22 1.11
CA THR A 649 -4.38 -19.70 2.10
C THR A 649 -5.55 -20.65 2.22
N PHE A 650 -5.83 -21.10 3.44
CA PHE A 650 -7.06 -21.82 3.78
C PHE A 650 -7.83 -21.01 4.83
N GLN A 651 -9.11 -20.78 4.58
CA GLN A 651 -9.99 -19.99 5.45
C GLN A 651 -11.38 -20.62 5.58
N ASP A 652 -11.89 -20.71 6.80
CA ASP A 652 -13.22 -21.21 7.16
C ASP A 652 -14.04 -20.10 7.79
N LEU A 653 -14.88 -19.46 6.97
CA LEU A 653 -15.83 -18.43 7.39
C LEU A 653 -17.21 -19.07 7.55
N ARG A 654 -17.81 -18.97 8.73
CA ARG A 654 -19.11 -19.59 9.04
C ARG A 654 -20.08 -18.60 9.67
N ASP A 655 -21.35 -18.76 9.33
CA ASP A 655 -22.45 -18.11 10.02
C ASP A 655 -22.60 -18.72 11.42
N VAL A 656 -22.60 -17.87 12.44
CA VAL A 656 -22.74 -18.28 13.85
C VAL A 656 -23.99 -17.71 14.50
N ARG A 657 -24.87 -17.05 13.74
CA ARG A 657 -26.14 -16.54 14.25
C ARG A 657 -27.01 -17.70 14.74
N GLU A 658 -27.62 -17.51 15.90
CA GLU A 658 -28.55 -18.50 16.46
C GLU A 658 -29.95 -18.40 15.87
N TYR A 659 -30.39 -17.18 15.56
CA TYR A 659 -31.73 -16.87 15.06
C TYR A 659 -31.66 -16.05 13.78
N GLU A 660 -32.75 -16.10 13.00
CA GLU A 660 -32.96 -15.20 11.87
C GLU A 660 -33.01 -13.73 12.32
N PRO A 661 -32.59 -12.76 11.48
CA PRO A 661 -32.68 -11.34 11.79
C PRO A 661 -34.09 -10.94 12.22
N ASP A 662 -34.19 -10.19 13.32
CA ASP A 662 -35.43 -9.67 13.90
C ASP A 662 -36.51 -10.74 14.20
N SER A 663 -36.09 -12.00 14.35
CA SER A 663 -36.95 -13.15 14.60
C SER A 663 -36.42 -14.04 15.72
N LYS A 664 -37.31 -14.87 16.28
CA LYS A 664 -36.95 -15.97 17.20
C LYS A 664 -36.86 -17.33 16.48
N ALA A 665 -37.06 -17.34 15.16
CA ALA A 665 -36.91 -18.55 14.37
C ALA A 665 -35.43 -18.98 14.37
N PRO A 666 -35.12 -20.27 14.60
CA PRO A 666 -33.76 -20.77 14.48
C PRO A 666 -33.17 -20.49 13.10
N ASN A 667 -31.92 -20.04 13.05
CA ASN A 667 -31.21 -19.78 11.81
C ASN A 667 -30.89 -21.11 11.07
N PRO A 668 -31.48 -21.39 9.90
CA PRO A 668 -31.19 -22.60 9.13
C PRO A 668 -29.78 -22.61 8.53
N THR A 669 -29.10 -21.46 8.45
CA THR A 669 -27.73 -21.36 7.91
C THR A 669 -26.65 -21.38 8.98
N ARG A 670 -27.00 -21.61 10.26
CA ARG A 670 -26.04 -21.70 11.36
C ARG A 670 -25.01 -22.80 11.08
N HIS A 671 -23.75 -22.48 11.27
CA HIS A 671 -22.58 -23.32 10.99
C HIS A 671 -22.31 -23.65 9.51
N LEU A 672 -23.13 -23.15 8.59
CA LEU A 672 -22.83 -23.23 7.16
C LEU A 672 -21.75 -22.21 6.80
N ARG A 673 -20.99 -22.50 5.75
CA ARG A 673 -19.97 -21.59 5.23
C ARG A 673 -20.62 -20.34 4.67
N MET A 674 -19.98 -19.20 4.90
CA MET A 674 -20.43 -17.95 4.31
C MET A 674 -20.37 -18.04 2.78
N PRO A 675 -21.45 -17.66 2.08
CA PRO A 675 -21.55 -17.82 0.64
C PRO A 675 -20.67 -16.83 -0.12
N ASN A 676 -20.31 -17.19 -1.35
CA ASN A 676 -19.55 -16.36 -2.29
C ASN A 676 -18.16 -15.92 -1.77
N ILE A 677 -17.54 -16.70 -0.88
CA ILE A 677 -16.18 -16.44 -0.37
C ILE A 677 -15.30 -17.67 -0.65
N PRO A 678 -14.23 -17.54 -1.45
CA PRO A 678 -13.27 -18.61 -1.66
C PRO A 678 -12.65 -19.07 -0.34
N TYR A 679 -12.53 -20.37 -0.12
CA TYR A 679 -11.97 -20.92 1.13
C TYR A 679 -10.57 -21.50 0.98
N PHE A 680 -10.14 -21.82 -0.24
CA PHE A 680 -8.82 -22.35 -0.52
C PHE A 680 -8.24 -21.67 -1.77
N LEU A 681 -7.06 -21.10 -1.59
CA LEU A 681 -6.35 -20.28 -2.57
C LEU A 681 -4.89 -20.68 -2.58
N ALA A 682 -4.29 -20.76 -3.76
CA ALA A 682 -2.85 -20.96 -3.88
C ALA A 682 -2.29 -20.12 -5.02
N ASN A 683 -1.13 -19.52 -4.82
CA ASN A 683 -0.40 -18.82 -5.86
C ASN A 683 1.03 -19.35 -5.90
N ALA A 684 1.61 -19.41 -7.09
CA ALA A 684 3.03 -19.71 -7.26
C ALA A 684 3.57 -18.94 -8.45
N GLY A 685 4.82 -18.49 -8.36
CA GLY A 685 5.46 -17.81 -9.47
C GLY A 685 6.96 -18.05 -9.53
N LEU A 686 7.48 -17.95 -10.74
CA LEU A 686 8.90 -18.03 -11.06
C LEU A 686 9.30 -16.81 -11.86
N GLU A 687 10.45 -16.25 -11.52
CA GLU A 687 11.01 -15.09 -12.18
C GLU A 687 12.47 -15.35 -12.54
N TYR A 688 12.78 -15.23 -13.81
CA TYR A 688 14.12 -15.33 -14.36
C TYR A 688 14.63 -13.93 -14.69
N HIS A 689 15.83 -13.60 -14.23
CA HIS A 689 16.47 -12.31 -14.44
C HIS A 689 17.89 -12.50 -14.96
N ARG A 690 18.22 -11.83 -16.08
CA ARG A 690 19.56 -11.88 -16.66
C ARG A 690 19.94 -10.60 -17.38
N GLU A 691 21.12 -10.11 -17.05
CA GLU A 691 21.76 -9.02 -17.77
C GLU A 691 22.28 -9.49 -19.13
N ASN A 692 22.15 -8.63 -20.14
CA ASN A 692 22.72 -8.81 -21.47
C ASN A 692 22.36 -10.16 -22.12
N LEU A 693 21.13 -10.67 -21.87
CA LEU A 693 20.66 -11.99 -22.35
C LEU A 693 20.87 -12.17 -23.87
N PHE A 694 20.61 -11.12 -24.64
CA PHE A 694 20.73 -11.12 -26.10
C PHE A 694 22.07 -10.53 -26.60
N GLY A 695 23.11 -10.51 -25.75
CA GLY A 695 24.46 -10.03 -26.10
C GLY A 695 24.58 -8.51 -26.23
N THR A 696 23.50 -7.76 -26.04
CA THR A 696 23.50 -6.28 -26.06
C THR A 696 23.90 -5.76 -24.68
N LYS A 697 24.95 -4.92 -24.60
CA LYS A 697 25.41 -4.32 -23.33
C LYS A 697 24.37 -3.36 -22.76
N ARG A 698 24.34 -3.22 -21.43
CA ARG A 698 23.45 -2.31 -20.69
C ARG A 698 21.97 -2.64 -20.87
N THR A 699 21.67 -3.94 -20.88
CA THR A 699 20.31 -4.45 -20.97
C THR A 699 20.04 -5.41 -19.83
N ASN A 700 18.80 -5.42 -19.34
CA ASN A 700 18.33 -6.41 -18.39
C ASN A 700 17.07 -7.07 -18.94
N THR A 701 16.97 -8.39 -18.80
CA THR A 701 15.79 -9.16 -19.19
C THR A 701 15.20 -9.82 -17.97
N ARG A 702 13.89 -9.66 -17.78
CA ARG A 702 13.10 -10.37 -16.78
C ARG A 702 12.00 -11.16 -17.48
N LEU A 703 11.90 -12.45 -17.18
CA LEU A 703 10.82 -13.32 -17.62
C LEU A 703 10.10 -13.81 -16.38
N PHE A 704 8.77 -13.81 -16.38
CA PHE A 704 8.01 -14.32 -15.25
C PHE A 704 6.85 -15.21 -15.70
N ALA A 705 6.51 -16.16 -14.83
CA ALA A 705 5.33 -17.00 -14.94
C ALA A 705 4.66 -17.07 -13.57
N ASP A 706 3.39 -16.68 -13.50
CA ASP A 706 2.59 -16.73 -12.28
C ASP A 706 1.36 -17.61 -12.48
N ALA A 707 1.11 -18.51 -11.55
CA ALA A 707 -0.07 -19.33 -11.48
C ALA A 707 -0.90 -18.98 -10.23
N SER A 708 -2.20 -18.80 -10.42
CA SER A 708 -3.17 -18.56 -9.36
C SER A 708 -4.27 -19.62 -9.42
N PHE A 709 -4.56 -20.26 -8.30
CA PHE A 709 -5.55 -21.32 -8.13
C PHE A 709 -6.60 -20.90 -7.11
N VAL A 710 -7.86 -21.11 -7.46
CA VAL A 710 -9.02 -20.89 -6.59
C VAL A 710 -9.88 -22.16 -6.65
N GLU A 711 -10.14 -22.77 -5.49
CA GLU A 711 -11.02 -23.94 -5.39
C GLU A 711 -12.48 -23.56 -5.67
N GLU A 712 -13.30 -24.53 -6.07
CA GLU A 712 -14.75 -24.35 -6.24
C GLU A 712 -15.41 -23.90 -4.92
N TYR A 713 -16.37 -22.99 -4.99
CA TYR A 713 -17.13 -22.50 -3.83
C TYR A 713 -18.58 -22.16 -4.19
N PHE A 714 -19.45 -22.04 -3.19
CA PHE A 714 -20.89 -21.85 -3.40
C PHE A 714 -21.29 -20.38 -3.58
N TYR A 715 -22.30 -20.16 -4.43
CA TYR A 715 -22.95 -18.86 -4.61
C TYR A 715 -23.75 -18.42 -3.38
N ASP A 716 -24.46 -19.38 -2.78
CA ASP A 716 -25.35 -19.21 -1.62
C ASP A 716 -25.00 -20.27 -0.57
N PHE A 717 -25.61 -20.20 0.62
CA PHE A 717 -25.40 -21.19 1.67
C PHE A 717 -25.68 -22.60 1.13
N GLU A 718 -24.79 -23.55 1.45
CA GLU A 718 -24.91 -24.94 1.03
C GLU A 718 -26.00 -25.64 1.87
N GLN A 719 -27.24 -25.59 1.40
CA GLN A 719 -28.39 -26.19 2.09
C GLN A 719 -28.76 -27.57 1.52
N SER A 720 -28.18 -27.98 0.39
CA SER A 720 -28.42 -29.27 -0.25
C SER A 720 -27.17 -29.81 -0.95
N ILE A 721 -26.99 -31.14 -0.88
CA ILE A 721 -25.92 -31.85 -1.60
C ILE A 721 -26.05 -31.75 -3.13
N HIS A 722 -27.26 -31.46 -3.62
CA HIS A 722 -27.57 -31.31 -5.05
C HIS A 722 -27.55 -29.85 -5.52
N GLN A 723 -27.03 -28.92 -4.72
CA GLN A 723 -26.99 -27.51 -5.07
C GLN A 723 -25.96 -27.24 -6.18
N GLU A 724 -26.48 -26.91 -7.36
CA GLU A 724 -25.69 -26.66 -8.58
C GLU A 724 -25.11 -25.24 -8.66
N ARG A 725 -25.61 -24.29 -7.86
CA ARG A 725 -25.16 -22.89 -7.87
C ARG A 725 -23.77 -22.75 -7.23
N ARG A 726 -22.74 -23.11 -8.00
CA ARG A 726 -21.33 -23.07 -7.62
C ARG A 726 -20.53 -22.21 -8.59
N ILE A 727 -19.47 -21.61 -8.08
CA ILE A 727 -18.44 -20.94 -8.87
C ILE A 727 -17.32 -21.96 -9.09
N PRO A 728 -17.05 -22.35 -10.34
CA PRO A 728 -16.17 -23.48 -10.62
C PRO A 728 -14.74 -23.19 -10.21
N ARG A 729 -14.00 -24.25 -9.87
CA ARG A 729 -12.55 -24.17 -9.66
C ARG A 729 -11.86 -23.53 -10.86
N SER A 730 -10.85 -22.72 -10.60
CA SER A 730 -10.12 -22.02 -11.66
C SER A 730 -8.62 -22.01 -11.42
N MET A 731 -7.88 -22.04 -12.53
CA MET A 731 -6.42 -21.88 -12.54
C MET A 731 -6.07 -20.87 -13.64
N ARG A 732 -5.53 -19.72 -13.25
CA ARG A 732 -5.05 -18.66 -14.15
C ARG A 732 -3.53 -18.74 -14.23
N LEU A 733 -2.98 -18.80 -15.44
CA LEU A 733 -1.55 -18.72 -15.69
C LEU A 733 -1.26 -17.42 -16.45
N ASP A 734 -0.42 -16.55 -15.88
CA ASP A 734 0.06 -15.33 -16.53
C ASP A 734 1.53 -15.50 -16.89
N LEU A 735 1.91 -15.09 -18.09
CA LEU A 735 3.30 -15.09 -18.57
C LEU A 735 3.69 -13.67 -18.93
N GLY A 736 4.92 -13.25 -18.63
CA GLY A 736 5.39 -11.94 -19.03
C GLY A 736 6.89 -11.83 -19.24
N LEU A 737 7.24 -10.75 -19.93
CA LEU A 737 8.59 -10.40 -20.34
C LEU A 737 8.79 -8.91 -20.13
N GLU A 738 9.89 -8.54 -19.51
CA GLU A 738 10.39 -7.17 -19.48
C GLU A 738 11.80 -7.14 -20.04
N TYR A 739 12.05 -6.16 -20.90
CA TYR A 739 13.34 -5.90 -21.50
C TYR A 739 13.68 -4.43 -21.33
N SER A 740 14.72 -4.17 -20.55
CA SER A 740 15.23 -2.83 -20.30
C SER A 740 16.48 -2.56 -21.12
N LEU A 741 16.56 -1.33 -21.64
CA LEU A 741 17.60 -0.83 -22.51
C LEU A 741 18.19 0.45 -21.90
N MET A 742 19.44 0.76 -22.26
CA MET A 742 20.11 2.01 -21.89
C MET A 742 20.11 2.25 -20.37
N ASP A 743 20.54 1.26 -19.60
CA ASP A 743 20.60 1.33 -18.12
C ASP A 743 19.21 1.60 -17.49
N GLY A 744 18.16 1.03 -18.08
CA GLY A 744 16.79 1.13 -17.58
C GLY A 744 16.04 2.40 -17.98
N ARG A 745 16.56 3.19 -18.92
CA ARG A 745 15.87 4.38 -19.44
C ARG A 745 14.71 4.04 -20.35
N ILE A 746 14.82 2.97 -21.13
CA ILE A 746 13.73 2.48 -21.98
C ILE A 746 13.37 1.08 -21.49
N ILE A 747 12.10 0.86 -21.19
CA ILE A 747 11.60 -0.42 -20.69
C ILE A 747 10.45 -0.85 -21.59
N LEU A 748 10.59 -2.03 -22.17
CA LEU A 748 9.56 -2.72 -22.94
C LEU A 748 9.01 -3.85 -22.08
N SER A 749 7.72 -3.87 -21.83
CA SER A 749 7.05 -4.93 -21.08
C SER A 749 5.97 -5.58 -21.95
N GLY A 750 5.86 -6.90 -21.91
CA GLY A 750 4.80 -7.67 -22.54
C GLY A 750 4.22 -8.69 -21.57
N LYS A 751 2.91 -8.90 -21.59
CA LYS A 751 2.20 -9.87 -20.76
C LYS A 751 1.16 -10.62 -21.59
N VAL A 752 1.07 -11.93 -21.38
CA VAL A 752 -0.05 -12.77 -21.78
C VAL A 752 -0.80 -13.16 -20.51
N GLY A 753 -1.94 -12.51 -20.26
CA GLY A 753 -2.83 -12.84 -19.15
C GLY A 753 -3.68 -14.05 -19.49
N ASN A 754 -3.89 -14.95 -18.52
CA ASN A 754 -4.64 -16.19 -18.72
C ASN A 754 -4.17 -16.95 -19.98
N ALA A 755 -2.87 -17.25 -20.04
CA ALA A 755 -2.18 -17.88 -21.16
C ALA A 755 -2.81 -19.22 -21.59
N THR A 756 -3.42 -19.97 -20.66
CA THR A 756 -4.14 -21.21 -20.96
C THR A 756 -5.51 -20.98 -21.60
N GLY A 757 -6.06 -19.76 -21.53
CA GLY A 757 -7.42 -19.47 -21.97
C GLY A 757 -8.48 -20.14 -21.10
N ALA A 758 -8.19 -20.34 -19.82
CA ALA A 758 -9.13 -20.94 -18.89
C ALA A 758 -10.40 -20.09 -18.76
N LYS A 759 -11.55 -20.73 -18.59
CA LYS A 759 -12.80 -20.03 -18.25
C LYS A 759 -12.70 -19.59 -16.79
N LEU A 760 -12.72 -18.27 -16.57
CA LEU A 760 -12.59 -17.67 -15.26
C LEU A 760 -13.92 -17.05 -14.86
N PHE A 761 -14.36 -17.34 -13.65
CA PHE A 761 -15.56 -16.76 -13.04
C PHE A 761 -15.16 -16.14 -11.71
N SER A 762 -15.72 -14.98 -11.43
CA SER A 762 -15.59 -14.26 -10.17
C SER A 762 -16.98 -14.00 -9.60
N GLU A 763 -17.05 -13.54 -8.36
CA GLU A 763 -18.21 -12.94 -7.69
C GLU A 763 -19.57 -13.28 -8.29
N PHE A 764 -20.35 -14.17 -7.69
CA PHE A 764 -21.70 -14.49 -8.19
C PHE A 764 -21.75 -14.98 -9.66
N ASN A 765 -20.72 -15.73 -10.10
CA ASN A 765 -20.59 -16.25 -11.47
C ASN A 765 -20.46 -15.17 -12.56
N TYR A 766 -19.92 -14.00 -12.24
CA TYR A 766 -19.54 -13.01 -13.24
C TYR A 766 -18.35 -13.52 -14.08
N PRO A 767 -18.56 -13.74 -15.39
CA PRO A 767 -17.50 -14.24 -16.26
C PRO A 767 -16.42 -13.17 -16.44
N GLN A 768 -15.17 -13.59 -16.39
CA GLN A 768 -14.01 -12.72 -16.59
C GLN A 768 -13.52 -12.82 -18.05
N PRO A 769 -12.75 -11.84 -18.52
CA PRO A 769 -12.09 -11.93 -19.82
C PRO A 769 -11.26 -13.21 -19.96
N GLY A 770 -11.22 -13.75 -21.18
CA GLY A 770 -10.38 -14.90 -21.53
C GLY A 770 -8.89 -14.56 -21.56
N ARG A 771 -8.18 -15.08 -22.57
CA ARG A 771 -6.77 -14.74 -22.76
C ARG A 771 -6.64 -13.27 -23.17
N THR A 772 -5.74 -12.54 -22.51
CA THR A 772 -5.44 -11.14 -22.81
C THR A 772 -3.98 -10.94 -23.16
N TYR A 773 -3.69 -9.90 -23.93
CA TYR A 773 -2.36 -9.48 -24.32
C TYR A 773 -2.17 -8.02 -23.96
N SER A 774 -1.01 -7.71 -23.38
CA SER A 774 -0.66 -6.34 -22.99
C SER A 774 0.77 -6.04 -23.40
N LEU A 775 0.99 -4.84 -23.95
CA LEU A 775 2.31 -4.31 -24.33
C LEU A 775 2.45 -2.92 -23.74
N ARG A 776 3.61 -2.62 -23.15
CA ARG A 776 3.92 -1.32 -22.56
C ARG A 776 5.31 -0.86 -22.95
N LEU A 777 5.40 0.41 -23.33
CA LEU A 777 6.64 1.15 -23.47
C LEU A 777 6.72 2.17 -22.35
N ARG A 778 7.85 2.21 -21.65
CA ARG A 778 8.13 3.20 -20.61
C ARG A 778 9.49 3.86 -20.87
N TYR A 779 9.54 5.16 -20.69
CA TYR A 779 10.74 5.97 -20.77
C TYR A 779 10.95 6.70 -19.45
N VAL A 780 12.12 6.50 -18.83
CA VAL A 780 12.50 7.14 -17.57
C VAL A 780 13.80 7.92 -17.75
N LEU A 781 13.77 9.18 -17.36
CA LEU A 781 14.93 10.05 -17.23
C LEU A 781 15.05 10.43 -15.75
N LYS A 782 16.19 10.11 -15.16
CA LYS A 782 16.54 10.43 -13.77
C LYS A 782 17.72 11.41 -13.72
#